data_AF-A0A6B2Z1C0-F1
#
_entry.id   AF-A0A6B2Z1C0-F1
#
_cell.length_a   1.000
_cell.length_b   1.000
_cell.length_c   1.000
_cell.angle_alpha   90.00
_cell.angle_beta   90.00
_cell.angle_gamma   90.00
#
_symmetry.space_group_name_H-M   'P 1'
#
loop_
_entity.id
_entity.type
_entity.pdbx_description
1 polymer ?
#
loop_
_entity_poly.entity_id
_entity_poly.type
_entity_poly.pdbx_seq_one_letter_code
_entity_poly.pdbx_strand_id
1 'polypeptide(L)'
;MRGDMTNRGTTRRTVLTGAAALGAAATLPPALAGPAHAASGTARTGAPDAAALRARWHTLLTGGPDLDRDDERIAAAIARVGRAGATAATGLDPTRTDGLFPDLTSTTLSNHVTTSCKRLATAATAWAVPGTPQHGDTALLTALLGGVDWMLTRRYGPEHARFDNDWDWEIGAALALGDTAVLLHDELGAERLERVTAAVRHYTPDPNLWRADRQIATGANRVWVSTVVAVNAVLRGDGDALARVRDALSDVEGSGANSVLAFNDTGGAAAGTGEGFSSDGSFLQHYKHPYNGGYGKELLGNLSRLLNLLAGTAWEVTDPDLDNVRGWVDDGFDPLMFRGDVMASVCGREIARPSKQGHASAQTVIEAVLRLIPCFPGEPADRFTALVKQWIAEDGYRDFLAVTDLASLVAAQRALASAVPARGPLVAHKQHPRMDKAAHHRPAFGLGISAYSTRIYNYESIQNENLHGWHLSDGMVLLYTDDLGHYSEDYWPTVDPKRLPGTTVLAGRPADAAGQRTTSTADWAGGTALPGTTLGAYGMELRAFGSTLHGLKSWFCLDDVIACVGSGITAEAGTAETVVENRKLRDPRAALLVNGKAAPDAPGWSAGLTDVRWLHLAGTGGYVFPRPASVRAVREERTATWREINLKYGTDTPVTRPYLTLWHDHGPAPSGAGYFHLQLPAASAGRTRLMSAAPPVELVADSTAVHAVRRGADGLLAANFWRAGSARELSCDGPASVLVRPKGRTVGVALSDPTQLRSTVVVELAGRGLTLASGGPRVNAARAPGGIRITADTSGLHGATLDLTLKRS
;
A
#
# COMPACT_ATOMS: atom_id res chain seq x y z
N MET A 1 50.11 -39.20 15.47
CA MET A 1 49.72 -39.80 16.76
C MET A 1 48.20 -39.76 16.83
N ARG A 2 47.59 -40.94 17.00
CA ARG A 2 46.17 -41.34 17.23
C ARG A 2 45.20 -40.20 17.59
N GLY A 3 43.97 -40.09 17.11
CA GLY A 3 42.99 -40.94 16.41
C GLY A 3 41.63 -40.30 16.74
N ASP A 4 40.83 -39.80 15.79
CA ASP A 4 39.88 -40.47 14.90
C ASP A 4 38.67 -41.13 15.59
N MET A 5 37.54 -41.10 14.86
CA MET A 5 36.29 -41.87 15.01
C MET A 5 35.11 -41.22 15.77
N THR A 6 34.12 -40.63 15.06
CA THR A 6 32.91 -41.23 14.42
C THR A 6 31.80 -41.57 15.43
N ASN A 7 30.48 -41.54 15.17
CA ASN A 7 29.57 -41.15 14.09
C ASN A 7 28.17 -41.62 14.55
N ARG A 8 27.10 -41.19 13.87
CA ARG A 8 25.71 -41.73 13.86
C ARG A 8 24.87 -41.42 15.12
N GLY A 9 23.62 -40.97 15.04
CA GLY A 9 22.64 -40.93 13.95
C GLY A 9 21.30 -41.47 14.48
N THR A 10 20.19 -40.75 14.19
CA THR A 10 18.81 -41.27 13.98
C THR A 10 18.19 -42.15 15.10
N THR A 11 16.96 -42.00 15.61
CA THR A 11 15.67 -41.70 14.98
C THR A 11 14.53 -41.81 16.03
N ARG A 12 13.51 -40.95 15.90
CA ARG A 12 12.04 -41.19 15.95
C ARG A 12 11.35 -41.99 17.09
N ARG A 13 10.26 -41.34 17.58
CA ARG A 13 8.90 -41.87 17.91
C ARG A 13 8.83 -42.71 19.21
N THR A 14 7.81 -42.67 20.06
CA THR A 14 6.36 -42.36 19.96
C THR A 14 5.88 -42.28 21.44
N VAL A 15 5.04 -41.29 21.79
CA VAL A 15 3.62 -41.44 22.22
C VAL A 15 3.36 -41.85 23.69
N LEU A 16 2.57 -40.97 24.34
CA LEU A 16 1.53 -41.14 25.38
C LEU A 16 1.63 -42.36 26.33
N THR A 17 1.35 -42.29 27.63
CA THR A 17 0.18 -41.70 28.32
C THR A 17 0.31 -41.99 29.81
N GLY A 18 -0.31 -41.16 30.67
CA GLY A 18 -1.09 -41.71 31.79
C GLY A 18 -0.60 -41.50 33.23
N ALA A 19 -1.25 -40.53 33.87
CA ALA A 19 -1.87 -40.62 35.20
C ALA A 19 -1.04 -40.52 36.50
N ALA A 20 -1.33 -39.42 37.20
CA ALA A 20 -1.70 -39.32 38.62
C ALA A 20 -0.64 -39.65 39.70
N ALA A 21 -0.23 -38.65 40.49
CA ALA A 21 -0.90 -38.29 41.76
C ALA A 21 0.00 -37.44 42.68
N LEU A 22 -0.60 -36.38 43.22
CA LEU A 22 -0.40 -35.81 44.57
C LEU A 22 0.99 -35.36 45.03
N GLY A 23 1.15 -34.04 45.09
CA GLY A 23 1.29 -33.34 46.39
C GLY A 23 2.70 -32.99 46.85
N ALA A 24 3.07 -31.72 46.68
CA ALA A 24 3.77 -30.95 47.72
C ALA A 24 3.73 -29.47 47.38
N ALA A 25 3.14 -28.69 48.28
CA ALA A 25 3.13 -27.24 48.25
C ALA A 25 4.55 -26.70 48.48
N ALA A 26 4.98 -25.76 47.65
CA ALA A 26 6.09 -24.86 47.94
C ALA A 26 5.68 -23.46 47.50
N THR A 27 5.60 -22.57 48.49
CA THR A 27 5.24 -21.16 48.40
C THR A 27 6.33 -20.36 47.69
N LEU A 28 5.94 -19.57 46.68
CA LEU A 28 6.77 -18.53 46.04
C LEU A 28 6.06 -17.16 46.19
N PRO A 29 6.81 -16.05 46.33
CA PRO A 29 6.30 -14.72 46.66
C PRO A 29 5.56 -14.06 45.48
N PRO A 30 4.71 -13.04 45.73
CA PRO A 30 3.83 -12.48 44.72
C PRO A 30 4.62 -11.60 43.73
N ALA A 31 4.58 -11.98 42.46
CA ALA A 31 4.86 -11.08 41.36
C ALA A 31 3.66 -10.13 41.19
N LEU A 32 3.92 -8.82 41.19
CA LEU A 32 2.96 -7.76 40.90
C LEU A 32 2.45 -7.90 39.46
N ALA A 33 1.28 -8.52 39.31
CA ALA A 33 0.49 -8.48 38.08
C ALA A 33 -0.51 -7.31 38.19
N GLY A 34 -0.47 -6.41 37.20
CA GLY A 34 -1.52 -5.40 36.99
C GLY A 34 -2.88 -6.05 36.69
N PRO A 35 -4.00 -5.35 36.94
CA PRO A 35 -5.30 -6.00 37.09
C PRO A 35 -5.86 -6.50 35.75
N ALA A 36 -5.86 -7.82 35.59
CA ALA A 36 -6.75 -8.52 34.67
C ALA A 36 -8.20 -8.32 35.14
N HIS A 37 -8.98 -7.54 34.39
CA HIS A 37 -10.41 -7.37 34.66
C HIS A 37 -11.17 -8.57 34.10
N ALA A 38 -11.39 -9.58 34.95
CA ALA A 38 -12.48 -10.53 34.78
C ALA A 38 -13.73 -9.93 35.46
N ALA A 39 -14.70 -9.47 34.68
CA ALA A 39 -16.00 -9.06 35.19
C ALA A 39 -17.05 -10.11 34.80
N SER A 40 -17.52 -10.84 35.82
CA SER A 40 -18.71 -11.67 35.80
C SER A 40 -19.94 -10.88 35.34
N GLY A 41 -20.73 -11.49 34.46
CA GLY A 41 -21.94 -10.92 33.87
C GLY A 41 -22.97 -10.47 34.91
N THR A 42 -23.25 -9.18 34.89
CA THR A 42 -24.55 -8.59 35.19
C THR A 42 -24.73 -7.46 34.18
N ALA A 43 -25.85 -7.48 33.43
CA ALA A 43 -26.18 -6.43 32.48
C ALA A 43 -26.29 -5.09 33.23
N ARG A 44 -25.29 -4.22 33.08
CA ARG A 44 -25.34 -2.85 33.60
C ARG A 44 -26.13 -1.98 32.63
N THR A 45 -27.42 -1.81 32.89
CA THR A 45 -28.21 -0.68 32.43
C THR A 45 -27.79 0.58 33.20
N GLY A 46 -26.61 1.11 32.90
CA GLY A 46 -26.18 2.44 33.30
C GLY A 46 -26.02 3.32 32.07
N ALA A 47 -26.20 4.63 32.19
CA ALA A 47 -25.86 5.58 31.13
C ALA A 47 -24.44 5.30 30.60
N PRO A 48 -24.14 5.56 29.31
CA PRO A 48 -22.81 5.35 28.75
C PRO A 48 -21.76 5.98 29.66
N ASP A 49 -20.66 5.28 29.94
CA ASP A 49 -19.50 5.90 30.60
C ASP A 49 -18.76 6.80 29.59
N ALA A 50 -19.47 7.85 29.17
CA ALA A 50 -19.03 8.83 28.19
C ALA A 50 -17.76 9.54 28.66
N ALA A 51 -17.56 9.67 29.98
CA ALA A 51 -16.34 10.20 30.55
C ALA A 51 -15.14 9.27 30.30
N ALA A 52 -15.27 7.96 30.51
CA ALA A 52 -14.20 7.02 30.21
C ALA A 52 -13.89 6.95 28.70
N LEU A 53 -14.91 6.92 27.85
CA LEU A 53 -14.73 6.95 26.39
C LEU A 53 -14.04 8.23 25.91
N ARG A 54 -14.42 9.39 26.48
CA ARG A 54 -13.76 10.67 26.21
C ARG A 54 -12.31 10.66 26.65
N ALA A 55 -12.01 10.12 27.84
CA ALA A 55 -10.64 10.02 28.35
C ALA A 55 -9.75 9.12 27.47
N ARG A 56 -10.31 8.03 26.91
CA ARG A 56 -9.61 7.19 25.93
C ARG A 56 -9.28 7.98 24.65
N TRP A 57 -10.25 8.70 24.10
CA TRP A 57 -10.01 9.53 22.92
C TRP A 57 -9.00 10.65 23.19
N HIS A 58 -9.10 11.31 24.35
CA HIS A 58 -8.12 12.29 24.81
C HIS A 58 -6.71 11.70 24.87
N THR A 59 -6.57 10.47 25.37
CA THR A 59 -5.28 9.76 25.42
C THR A 59 -4.72 9.48 24.02
N LEU A 60 -5.57 9.11 23.05
CA LEU A 60 -5.15 8.94 21.65
C LEU A 60 -4.60 10.24 21.03
N LEU A 61 -5.07 11.40 21.50
CA LEU A 61 -4.63 12.70 20.99
C LEU A 61 -3.39 13.24 21.72
N THR A 62 -3.20 12.88 22.99
CA THR A 62 -2.20 13.51 23.87
C THR A 62 -1.07 12.59 24.31
N GLY A 63 -1.22 11.27 24.18
CA GLY A 63 -0.31 10.28 24.78
C GLY A 63 -0.66 9.91 26.23
N GLY A 64 -1.65 10.57 26.83
CA GLY A 64 -2.16 10.29 28.17
C GLY A 64 -1.50 11.10 29.29
N PRO A 65 -2.01 10.99 30.54
CA PRO A 65 -1.49 11.75 31.68
C PRO A 65 -0.14 11.24 32.20
N ASP A 66 0.19 9.98 31.95
CA ASP A 66 1.38 9.30 32.49
C ASP A 66 2.61 9.38 31.56
N LEU A 67 2.71 10.45 30.76
CA LEU A 67 3.87 10.65 29.89
C LEU A 67 5.15 10.79 30.73
N ASP A 68 6.13 9.93 30.44
CA ASP A 68 7.47 10.05 31.01
C ASP A 68 8.21 11.22 30.34
N ARG A 69 8.18 12.38 31.00
CA ARG A 69 8.79 13.61 30.50
C ARG A 69 10.31 13.63 30.63
N ASP A 70 10.89 12.69 31.37
CA ASP A 70 12.34 12.56 31.51
C ASP A 70 12.94 11.72 30.35
N ASP A 71 12.12 10.97 29.61
CA ASP A 71 12.52 10.34 28.36
C ASP A 71 12.77 11.39 27.26
N GLU A 72 13.97 11.40 26.70
CA GLU A 72 14.40 12.41 25.71
C GLU A 72 13.52 12.43 24.45
N ARG A 73 13.01 11.28 23.99
CA ARG A 73 12.15 11.20 22.81
C ARG A 73 10.77 11.74 23.10
N ILE A 74 10.21 11.44 24.28
CA ILE A 74 8.94 12.00 24.73
C ILE A 74 9.07 13.52 24.92
N ALA A 75 10.11 14.00 25.57
CA ALA A 75 10.38 15.44 25.73
C ALA A 75 10.50 16.14 24.37
N ALA A 76 11.22 15.54 23.41
CA ALA A 76 11.32 16.08 22.05
C ALA A 76 9.98 16.08 21.30
N ALA A 77 9.15 15.05 21.49
CA ALA A 77 7.80 14.98 20.93
C ALA A 77 6.87 16.03 21.54
N ILE A 78 6.89 16.25 22.86
CA ILE A 78 6.17 17.33 23.54
C ILE A 78 6.60 18.69 22.98
N ALA A 79 7.90 18.92 22.82
CA ALA A 79 8.41 20.16 22.23
C ALA A 79 7.93 20.34 20.77
N ARG A 80 7.84 19.26 19.99
CA ARG A 80 7.27 19.29 18.63
C ARG A 80 5.78 19.63 18.64
N VAL A 81 5.00 19.06 19.56
CA VAL A 81 3.59 19.43 19.75
C VAL A 81 3.47 20.91 20.08
N GLY A 82 4.30 21.45 20.99
CA GLY A 82 4.32 22.87 21.31
C GLY A 82 4.65 23.77 20.12
N ARG A 83 5.64 23.40 19.29
CA ARG A 83 5.97 24.13 18.04
C ARG A 83 4.83 24.08 17.01
N ALA A 84 4.21 22.91 16.84
CA ALA A 84 3.07 22.74 15.95
C ALA A 84 1.88 23.57 16.42
N GLY A 85 1.59 23.60 17.72
CA GLY A 85 0.56 24.43 18.33
C GLY A 85 0.80 25.93 18.12
N ALA A 86 2.03 26.42 18.34
CA ALA A 86 2.38 27.81 18.09
C ALA A 86 2.18 28.20 16.61
N THR A 87 2.63 27.33 15.70
CA THR A 87 2.45 27.53 14.25
C THR A 87 0.96 27.55 13.89
N ALA A 88 0.19 26.58 14.40
CA ALA A 88 -1.24 26.48 14.16
C ALA A 88 -2.02 27.68 14.71
N ALA A 89 -1.61 28.27 15.84
CA ALA A 89 -2.23 29.45 16.43
C ALA A 89 -1.85 30.78 15.73
N THR A 90 -0.89 30.79 14.80
CA THR A 90 -0.39 32.03 14.18
C THR A 90 -1.49 32.78 13.41
N GLY A 91 -1.86 33.98 13.87
CA GLY A 91 -2.93 34.76 13.23
C GLY A 91 -4.35 34.26 13.54
N LEU A 92 -4.52 33.40 14.55
CA LEU A 92 -5.83 33.08 15.13
C LEU A 92 -6.45 34.36 15.70
N ASP A 93 -7.53 34.84 15.09
CA ASP A 93 -8.19 36.07 15.54
C ASP A 93 -9.72 35.95 15.42
N PRO A 94 -10.41 35.63 16.54
CA PRO A 94 -11.86 35.54 16.60
C PRO A 94 -12.62 36.85 16.34
N THR A 95 -11.93 38.00 16.25
CA THR A 95 -12.57 39.30 15.99
C THR A 95 -12.76 39.60 14.50
N ARG A 96 -12.08 38.85 13.62
CA ARG A 96 -12.16 39.01 12.16
C ARG A 96 -13.54 38.68 11.61
N THR A 97 -13.82 39.11 10.39
CA THR A 97 -15.13 38.88 9.74
C THR A 97 -15.06 38.09 8.44
N ASP A 98 -13.90 38.08 7.79
CA ASP A 98 -13.61 37.49 6.48
C ASP A 98 -12.93 36.10 6.55
N GLY A 99 -12.34 35.75 7.69
CA GLY A 99 -11.73 34.45 7.98
C GLY A 99 -11.18 34.40 9.41
N LEU A 100 -11.22 33.24 10.06
CA LEU A 100 -10.64 33.05 11.41
C LEU A 100 -9.12 33.26 11.41
N PHE A 101 -8.49 32.92 10.29
CA PHE A 101 -7.07 33.13 10.02
C PHE A 101 -6.94 33.97 8.74
N PRO A 102 -5.94 34.87 8.66
CA PRO A 102 -5.76 35.77 7.52
C PRO A 102 -5.45 35.04 6.20
N ASP A 103 -4.85 33.85 6.28
CA ASP A 103 -4.51 32.99 5.15
C ASP A 103 -5.66 32.07 4.71
N LEU A 104 -6.75 32.00 5.49
CA LEU A 104 -7.86 31.05 5.28
C LEU A 104 -9.21 31.77 5.09
N THR A 105 -9.28 32.68 4.10
CA THR A 105 -10.44 33.57 3.90
C THR A 105 -11.41 33.16 2.80
N SER A 106 -11.03 32.23 1.91
CA SER A 106 -11.88 31.79 0.79
C SER A 106 -13.26 31.27 1.25
N THR A 107 -14.30 31.71 0.54
CA THR A 107 -15.69 31.26 0.70
C THR A 107 -16.12 30.29 -0.38
N THR A 108 -15.21 29.86 -1.25
CA THR A 108 -15.49 28.93 -2.35
C THR A 108 -14.60 27.69 -2.34
N LEU A 109 -13.57 27.65 -1.49
CA LEU A 109 -12.68 26.51 -1.32
C LEU A 109 -12.93 25.86 0.04
N SER A 110 -13.53 24.67 0.06
CA SER A 110 -13.97 24.05 1.33
C SER A 110 -12.79 23.59 2.20
N ASN A 111 -11.61 23.40 1.61
CA ASN A 111 -10.39 23.09 2.36
C ASN A 111 -10.01 24.21 3.34
N HIS A 112 -10.42 25.47 3.13
CA HIS A 112 -10.19 26.56 4.09
C HIS A 112 -10.96 26.33 5.41
N VAL A 113 -12.19 25.78 5.31
CA VAL A 113 -13.00 25.41 6.47
C VAL A 113 -12.31 24.29 7.27
N THR A 114 -11.97 23.19 6.60
CA THR A 114 -11.27 22.08 7.24
C THR A 114 -9.92 22.49 7.83
N THR A 115 -9.14 23.32 7.12
CA THR A 115 -7.82 23.75 7.60
C THR A 115 -7.95 24.62 8.85
N SER A 116 -8.96 25.50 8.91
CA SER A 116 -9.24 26.31 10.09
C SER A 116 -9.57 25.43 11.31
N CYS A 117 -10.44 24.42 11.15
CA CYS A 117 -10.74 23.47 12.23
C CYS A 117 -9.52 22.64 12.65
N LYS A 118 -8.69 22.19 11.70
CA LYS A 118 -7.46 21.44 11.99
C LYS A 118 -6.43 22.28 12.76
N ARG A 119 -6.33 23.58 12.46
CA ARG A 119 -5.46 24.50 13.21
C ARG A 119 -5.96 24.69 14.64
N LEU A 120 -7.27 24.82 14.86
CA LEU A 120 -7.86 24.83 16.20
C LEU A 120 -7.54 23.53 16.96
N ALA A 121 -7.75 22.37 16.34
CA ALA A 121 -7.44 21.07 16.95
C ALA A 121 -5.97 20.94 17.33
N THR A 122 -5.06 21.33 16.44
CA THR A 122 -3.59 21.27 16.68
C THR A 122 -3.17 22.19 17.83
N ALA A 123 -3.71 23.41 17.90
CA ALA A 123 -3.44 24.33 19.00
C ALA A 123 -4.08 23.87 20.32
N ALA A 124 -5.28 23.29 20.28
CA ALA A 124 -5.91 22.67 21.44
C ALA A 124 -5.13 21.45 21.96
N THR A 125 -4.53 20.63 21.08
CA THR A 125 -3.64 19.53 21.49
C THR A 125 -2.44 20.08 22.24
N ALA A 126 -1.82 21.16 21.74
CA ALA A 126 -0.71 21.78 22.45
C ALA A 126 -1.12 22.32 23.82
N TRP A 127 -2.30 22.94 23.93
CA TRP A 127 -2.84 23.40 25.21
C TRP A 127 -3.12 22.24 26.19
N ALA A 128 -3.60 21.10 25.68
CA ALA A 128 -3.95 19.94 26.51
C ALA A 128 -2.75 19.11 26.99
N VAL A 129 -1.63 19.09 26.26
CA VAL A 129 -0.46 18.26 26.59
C VAL A 129 0.42 18.92 27.67
N PRO A 130 0.60 18.30 28.85
CA PRO A 130 1.49 18.83 29.87
C PRO A 130 2.95 18.95 29.40
N GLY A 131 3.60 20.06 29.71
CA GLY A 131 5.01 20.32 29.36
C GLY A 131 5.21 21.09 28.04
N THR A 132 4.15 21.34 27.28
CA THR A 132 4.21 22.35 26.20
C THR A 132 4.20 23.77 26.81
N PRO A 133 4.73 24.79 26.10
CA PRO A 133 4.56 26.19 26.51
C PRO A 133 3.11 26.67 26.55
N GLN A 134 2.21 26.02 25.81
CA GLN A 134 0.79 26.35 25.68
C GLN A 134 -0.06 25.77 26.82
N HIS A 135 0.48 24.83 27.58
CA HIS A 135 -0.29 24.11 28.57
C HIS A 135 -0.84 25.05 29.65
N GLY A 136 -2.17 25.12 29.78
CA GLY A 136 -2.84 26.01 30.74
C GLY A 136 -2.79 27.50 30.39
N ASP A 137 -2.35 27.88 29.18
CA ASP A 137 -2.38 29.28 28.73
C ASP A 137 -3.83 29.77 28.57
N THR A 138 -4.22 30.73 29.41
CA THR A 138 -5.58 31.29 29.44
C THR A 138 -5.89 32.20 28.24
N ALA A 139 -4.88 32.86 27.68
CA ALA A 139 -5.06 33.70 26.50
C ALA A 139 -5.28 32.84 25.26
N LEU A 140 -4.49 31.78 25.10
CA LEU A 140 -4.70 30.80 24.03
C LEU A 140 -6.06 30.10 24.18
N LEU A 141 -6.43 29.68 25.39
CA LEU A 141 -7.75 29.08 25.63
C LEU A 141 -8.88 30.03 25.21
N THR A 142 -8.81 31.30 25.61
CA THR A 142 -9.80 32.31 25.22
C THR A 142 -9.90 32.44 23.69
N ALA A 143 -8.75 32.48 23.00
CA ALA A 143 -8.70 32.54 21.54
C ALA A 143 -9.26 31.28 20.87
N LEU A 144 -9.00 30.09 21.42
CA LEU A 144 -9.53 28.82 20.93
C LEU A 144 -11.06 28.74 21.08
N LEU A 145 -11.59 29.10 22.26
CA LEU A 145 -13.04 29.12 22.49
C LEU A 145 -13.74 30.13 21.58
N GLY A 146 -13.18 31.34 21.45
CA GLY A 146 -13.67 32.34 20.51
C GLY A 146 -13.57 31.89 19.06
N GLY A 147 -12.52 31.15 18.69
CA GLY A 147 -12.34 30.59 17.35
C GLY A 147 -13.35 29.50 17.03
N VAL A 148 -13.67 28.63 17.99
CA VAL A 148 -14.77 27.66 17.88
C VAL A 148 -16.10 28.39 17.66
N ASP A 149 -16.40 29.40 18.48
CA ASP A 149 -17.62 30.20 18.31
C ASP A 149 -17.67 30.89 16.94
N TRP A 150 -16.55 31.42 16.48
CA TRP A 150 -16.43 32.04 15.17
C TRP A 150 -16.73 31.05 14.05
N MET A 151 -16.11 29.86 14.08
CA MET A 151 -16.35 28.83 13.06
C MET A 151 -17.82 28.44 13.03
N LEU A 152 -18.41 28.13 14.18
CA LEU A 152 -19.82 27.73 14.27
C LEU A 152 -20.78 28.81 13.77
N THR A 153 -20.45 30.09 13.99
CA THR A 153 -21.30 31.23 13.61
C THR A 153 -21.13 31.63 12.15
N ARG A 154 -19.91 31.52 11.59
CA ARG A 154 -19.55 32.18 10.32
C ARG A 154 -19.25 31.22 9.16
N ARG A 155 -18.94 29.94 9.42
CA ARG A 155 -18.46 29.02 8.38
C ARG A 155 -19.00 27.60 8.50
N TYR A 156 -19.17 27.06 9.71
CA TYR A 156 -19.46 25.66 9.95
C TYR A 156 -20.56 25.49 11.01
N GLY A 157 -21.80 25.77 10.62
CA GLY A 157 -22.98 25.62 11.48
C GLY A 157 -24.21 25.23 10.65
N PRO A 158 -25.35 24.89 11.30
CA PRO A 158 -26.56 24.48 10.61
C PRO A 158 -27.17 25.53 9.66
N GLU A 159 -26.80 26.80 9.84
CA GLU A 159 -27.25 27.92 9.01
C GLU A 159 -26.41 28.11 7.73
N HIS A 160 -25.29 27.40 7.61
CA HIS A 160 -24.36 27.55 6.48
C HIS A 160 -24.57 26.47 5.43
N ALA A 161 -24.59 26.87 4.17
CA ALA A 161 -24.62 25.92 3.06
C ALA A 161 -23.20 25.36 2.81
N ARG A 162 -23.12 24.05 2.62
CA ARG A 162 -21.91 23.39 2.13
C ARG A 162 -21.59 23.81 0.69
N PHE A 163 -20.32 23.79 0.32
CA PHE A 163 -19.82 24.06 -1.04
C PHE A 163 -18.55 23.25 -1.33
N ASP A 164 -18.16 23.21 -2.61
CA ASP A 164 -16.95 22.55 -3.11
C ASP A 164 -16.92 21.03 -2.80
N ASN A 165 -16.20 20.58 -1.77
CA ASN A 165 -15.98 19.17 -1.50
C ASN A 165 -16.65 18.71 -0.18
N ASP A 166 -17.63 17.81 -0.27
CA ASP A 166 -18.38 17.25 0.87
C ASP A 166 -17.48 16.67 1.97
N TRP A 167 -16.32 16.10 1.61
CA TRP A 167 -15.39 15.54 2.60
C TRP A 167 -14.94 16.60 3.61
N ASP A 168 -14.73 17.85 3.18
CA ASP A 168 -14.31 18.92 4.09
C ASP A 168 -15.40 19.26 5.11
N TRP A 169 -16.67 19.04 4.77
CA TRP A 169 -17.81 19.31 5.63
C TRP A 169 -18.10 18.13 6.55
N GLU A 170 -18.29 16.93 6.00
CA GLU A 170 -18.79 15.81 6.78
C GLU A 170 -17.70 15.04 7.53
N ILE A 171 -16.43 15.21 7.15
CA ILE A 171 -15.32 14.43 7.69
C ILE A 171 -14.22 15.35 8.21
N GLY A 172 -13.60 16.16 7.34
CA GLY A 172 -12.42 16.95 7.65
C GLY A 172 -12.61 17.93 8.81
N ALA A 173 -13.59 18.82 8.70
CA ALA A 173 -13.92 19.77 9.75
C ALA A 173 -14.56 19.10 10.97
N ALA A 174 -15.40 18.09 10.76
CA ALA A 174 -16.12 17.38 11.81
C ALA A 174 -15.17 16.61 12.76
N LEU A 175 -14.20 15.86 12.23
CA LEU A 175 -13.18 15.18 13.02
C LEU A 175 -12.37 16.19 13.85
N ALA A 176 -11.89 17.27 13.22
CA ALA A 176 -11.07 18.27 13.90
C ALA A 176 -11.83 19.04 15.00
N LEU A 177 -13.10 19.38 14.78
CA LEU A 177 -13.94 19.98 15.83
C LEU A 177 -14.27 18.99 16.94
N GLY A 178 -14.48 17.71 16.62
CA GLY A 178 -14.64 16.65 17.61
C GLY A 178 -13.41 16.52 18.50
N ASP A 179 -12.21 16.47 17.91
CA ASP A 179 -10.94 16.43 18.66
C ASP A 179 -10.78 17.67 19.54
N THR A 180 -11.03 18.86 19.00
CA THR A 180 -11.00 20.12 19.76
C THR A 180 -11.95 20.07 20.96
N ALA A 181 -13.17 19.55 20.77
CA ALA A 181 -14.17 19.47 21.83
C ALA A 181 -13.83 18.41 22.89
N VAL A 182 -13.17 17.31 22.53
CA VAL A 182 -12.66 16.33 23.49
C VAL A 182 -11.54 16.95 24.34
N LEU A 183 -10.60 17.66 23.70
CA LEU A 183 -9.44 18.27 24.37
C LEU A 183 -9.83 19.42 25.31
N LEU A 184 -10.84 20.21 24.93
CA LEU A 184 -11.30 21.38 25.68
C LEU A 184 -12.61 21.13 26.44
N HIS A 185 -13.02 19.87 26.61
CA HIS A 185 -14.36 19.50 27.06
C HIS A 185 -14.80 20.25 28.33
N ASP A 186 -13.93 20.34 29.32
CA ASP A 186 -14.26 20.92 30.63
C ASP A 186 -14.30 22.46 30.57
N GLU A 187 -13.71 23.08 29.54
CA GLU A 187 -13.67 24.54 29.33
C GLU A 187 -14.76 25.05 28.37
N LEU A 188 -15.36 24.16 27.56
CA LEU A 188 -16.37 24.55 26.57
C LEU A 188 -17.64 25.12 27.22
N GLY A 189 -18.06 24.57 28.35
CA GLY A 189 -19.40 24.76 28.89
C GLY A 189 -20.50 24.11 28.05
N ALA A 190 -21.70 23.96 28.64
CA ALA A 190 -22.80 23.20 28.03
C ALA A 190 -23.30 23.80 26.71
N GLU A 191 -23.37 25.13 26.61
CA GLU A 191 -23.88 25.82 25.41
C GLU A 191 -22.99 25.58 24.18
N ARG A 192 -21.66 25.76 24.34
CA ARG A 192 -20.72 25.57 23.23
C ARG A 192 -20.64 24.10 22.83
N LEU A 193 -20.67 23.19 23.80
CA LEU A 193 -20.70 21.75 23.54
C LEU A 193 -21.94 21.36 22.72
N GLU A 194 -23.13 21.87 23.05
CA GLU A 194 -24.33 21.62 22.25
C GLU A 194 -24.20 22.21 20.85
N ARG A 195 -23.69 23.45 20.71
CA ARG A 195 -23.50 24.06 19.38
C ARG A 195 -22.51 23.28 18.50
N VAL A 196 -21.39 22.82 19.07
CA VAL A 196 -20.42 21.98 18.34
C VAL A 196 -21.08 20.67 17.92
N THR A 197 -21.74 19.98 18.84
CA THR A 197 -22.30 18.66 18.55
C THR A 197 -23.48 18.73 17.59
N ALA A 198 -24.31 19.79 17.67
CA ALA A 198 -25.40 20.05 16.72
C ALA A 198 -24.88 20.40 15.32
N ALA A 199 -23.82 21.20 15.20
CA ALA A 199 -23.20 21.49 13.91
C ALA A 199 -22.63 20.23 13.25
N VAL A 200 -21.89 19.40 13.99
CA VAL A 200 -21.37 18.13 13.47
C VAL A 200 -22.51 17.19 13.04
N ARG A 201 -23.56 17.04 13.87
CA ARG A 201 -24.72 16.19 13.58
C ARG A 201 -25.53 16.69 12.38
N HIS A 202 -25.57 18.01 12.13
CA HIS A 202 -26.25 18.56 10.96
C HIS A 202 -25.64 18.04 9.65
N TYR A 203 -24.31 18.05 9.55
CA TYR A 203 -23.61 17.58 8.36
C TYR A 203 -23.53 16.04 8.34
N THR A 204 -23.22 15.40 9.47
CA THR A 204 -22.92 13.96 9.57
C THR A 204 -23.79 13.28 10.65
N PRO A 205 -25.10 13.09 10.41
CA PRO A 205 -26.02 12.51 11.39
C PRO A 205 -25.98 10.98 11.48
N ASP A 206 -25.50 10.31 10.42
CA ASP A 206 -25.68 8.88 10.20
C ASP A 206 -24.35 8.21 9.84
N PRO A 207 -23.91 7.16 10.55
CA PRO A 207 -22.66 6.47 10.24
C PRO A 207 -22.72 5.70 8.90
N ASN A 208 -23.90 5.43 8.34
CA ASN A 208 -24.07 4.69 7.08
C ASN A 208 -24.06 5.58 5.83
N LEU A 209 -24.30 6.89 5.99
CA LEU A 209 -24.58 7.79 4.87
C LEU A 209 -23.58 8.96 4.85
N TRP A 210 -23.18 9.36 3.66
CA TRP A 210 -22.30 10.51 3.45
C TRP A 210 -22.77 11.35 2.26
N ARG A 211 -22.18 12.55 2.12
CA ARG A 211 -22.53 13.60 1.15
C ARG A 211 -23.93 14.21 1.32
N ALA A 212 -24.11 15.32 0.62
CA ALA A 212 -25.35 16.08 0.56
C ALA A 212 -26.54 15.24 0.08
N ASP A 213 -26.28 14.30 -0.83
CA ASP A 213 -27.26 13.38 -1.41
C ASP A 213 -27.49 12.11 -0.58
N ARG A 214 -26.82 11.98 0.58
CA ARG A 214 -26.95 10.85 1.50
C ARG A 214 -26.67 9.51 0.82
N GLN A 215 -25.62 9.48 0.00
CA GLN A 215 -25.10 8.24 -0.58
C GLN A 215 -24.66 7.27 0.54
N ILE A 216 -24.81 5.97 0.30
CA ILE A 216 -24.23 4.92 1.16
C ILE A 216 -22.71 5.14 1.25
N ALA A 217 -22.21 5.31 2.47
CA ALA A 217 -20.79 5.39 2.75
C ALA A 217 -20.16 3.99 2.66
N THR A 218 -18.99 3.88 2.04
CA THR A 218 -18.27 2.60 1.83
C THR A 218 -16.78 2.77 2.10
N GLY A 219 -16.09 1.67 2.39
CA GLY A 219 -14.64 1.65 2.61
C GLY A 219 -14.16 2.71 3.60
N ALA A 220 -13.17 3.51 3.21
CA ALA A 220 -12.62 4.56 4.07
C ALA A 220 -13.64 5.64 4.47
N ASN A 221 -14.58 5.98 3.57
CA ASN A 221 -15.64 6.96 3.87
C ASN A 221 -16.55 6.47 5.00
N ARG A 222 -16.92 5.18 4.99
CA ARG A 222 -17.71 4.58 6.07
C ARG A 222 -17.00 4.72 7.42
N VAL A 223 -15.72 4.35 7.47
CA VAL A 223 -14.96 4.41 8.73
C VAL A 223 -14.79 5.85 9.23
N TRP A 224 -14.54 6.81 8.34
CA TRP A 224 -14.45 8.23 8.73
C TRP A 224 -15.76 8.77 9.29
N VAL A 225 -16.88 8.53 8.60
CA VAL A 225 -18.19 8.99 9.03
C VAL A 225 -18.60 8.30 10.33
N SER A 226 -18.35 6.99 10.47
CA SER A 226 -18.49 6.27 11.74
C SER A 226 -17.63 6.88 12.86
N THR A 227 -16.41 7.34 12.56
CA THR A 227 -15.54 8.00 13.55
C THR A 227 -16.11 9.36 13.98
N VAL A 228 -16.59 10.16 13.04
CA VAL A 228 -17.26 11.44 13.33
C VAL A 228 -18.47 11.23 14.25
N VAL A 229 -19.34 10.28 13.89
CA VAL A 229 -20.54 9.96 14.68
C VAL A 229 -20.16 9.41 16.06
N ALA A 230 -19.12 8.56 16.15
CA ALA A 230 -18.67 8.01 17.42
C ALA A 230 -18.20 9.09 18.40
N VAL A 231 -17.32 9.99 17.95
CA VAL A 231 -16.81 11.07 18.80
C VAL A 231 -17.94 12.02 19.21
N ASN A 232 -18.84 12.35 18.28
CA ASN A 232 -20.02 13.17 18.57
C ASN A 232 -20.95 12.49 19.60
N ALA A 233 -21.15 11.18 19.49
CA ALA A 233 -21.96 10.38 20.40
C ALA A 233 -21.33 10.31 21.80
N VAL A 234 -20.01 10.16 21.90
CA VAL A 234 -19.29 10.23 23.18
C VAL A 234 -19.51 11.58 23.85
N LEU A 235 -19.37 12.69 23.12
CA LEU A 235 -19.58 14.04 23.65
C LEU A 235 -21.02 14.29 24.13
N ARG A 236 -22.00 13.54 23.60
CA ARG A 236 -23.42 13.63 23.94
C ARG A 236 -23.89 12.60 24.98
N GLY A 237 -23.07 11.60 25.29
CA GLY A 237 -23.50 10.42 26.05
C GLY A 237 -24.59 9.60 25.33
N ASP A 238 -24.51 9.51 24.00
CA ASP A 238 -25.52 8.90 23.12
C ASP A 238 -25.15 7.43 22.79
N GLY A 239 -25.63 6.50 23.62
CA GLY A 239 -25.35 5.07 23.47
C GLY A 239 -25.96 4.43 22.22
N ASP A 240 -27.11 4.92 21.76
CA ASP A 240 -27.78 4.39 20.57
C ASP A 240 -26.99 4.76 19.30
N ALA A 241 -26.43 5.97 19.25
CA ALA A 241 -25.53 6.35 18.17
C ALA A 241 -24.23 5.50 18.16
N LEU A 242 -23.67 5.16 19.32
CA LEU A 242 -22.52 4.24 19.40
C LEU A 242 -22.86 2.82 18.92
N ALA A 243 -24.08 2.34 19.18
CA ALA A 243 -24.54 1.06 18.63
C ALA A 243 -24.63 1.11 17.10
N ARG A 244 -25.19 2.21 16.54
CA ARG A 244 -25.22 2.40 15.07
C ARG A 244 -23.82 2.48 14.47
N VAL A 245 -22.85 3.10 15.14
CA VAL A 245 -21.45 3.14 14.69
C VAL A 245 -20.87 1.73 14.59
N ARG A 246 -21.02 0.90 15.64
CA ARG A 246 -20.57 -0.49 15.65
C ARG A 246 -21.19 -1.26 14.48
N ASP A 247 -22.50 -1.16 14.34
CA ASP A 247 -23.27 -1.92 13.33
C ASP A 247 -22.98 -1.44 11.90
N ALA A 248 -22.63 -0.16 11.72
CA ALA A 248 -22.25 0.40 10.42
C ALA A 248 -20.90 -0.11 9.90
N LEU A 249 -20.00 -0.59 10.77
CA LEU A 249 -18.73 -1.22 10.34
C LEU A 249 -18.98 -2.56 9.63
N SER A 250 -19.99 -3.29 10.09
CA SER A 250 -20.46 -4.55 9.52
C SER A 250 -21.56 -4.37 8.46
N ASP A 251 -21.97 -3.13 8.21
CA ASP A 251 -23.10 -2.77 7.33
C ASP A 251 -24.38 -3.57 7.64
N VAL A 252 -24.75 -3.69 8.93
CA VAL A 252 -25.92 -4.49 9.37
C VAL A 252 -27.21 -4.06 8.66
N GLU A 253 -27.43 -2.75 8.50
CA GLU A 253 -28.59 -2.20 7.78
C GLU A 253 -28.60 -2.61 6.29
N GLY A 254 -27.43 -2.63 5.66
CA GLY A 254 -27.21 -3.11 4.30
C GLY A 254 -27.06 -4.63 4.18
N SER A 255 -27.30 -5.40 5.25
CA SER A 255 -27.09 -6.85 5.31
C SER A 255 -25.68 -7.31 4.92
N GLY A 256 -24.66 -6.50 5.27
CA GLY A 256 -23.25 -6.78 4.98
C GLY A 256 -22.81 -6.45 3.56
N ALA A 257 -23.67 -5.90 2.70
CA ALA A 257 -23.37 -5.66 1.29
C ALA A 257 -22.17 -4.73 1.06
N ASN A 258 -21.91 -3.82 1.99
CA ASN A 258 -20.77 -2.91 2.00
C ASN A 258 -20.01 -2.95 3.33
N SER A 259 -19.99 -4.12 3.99
CA SER A 259 -19.22 -4.32 5.22
C SER A 259 -17.77 -3.88 5.02
N VAL A 260 -17.25 -3.14 5.99
CA VAL A 260 -15.84 -2.72 6.01
C VAL A 260 -14.95 -3.91 6.37
N LEU A 261 -15.45 -4.84 7.16
CA LEU A 261 -14.69 -5.95 7.75
C LEU A 261 -14.64 -7.18 6.84
N ALA A 262 -15.69 -7.42 6.04
CA ALA A 262 -15.75 -8.56 5.14
C ALA A 262 -14.83 -8.39 3.92
N PHE A 263 -14.25 -9.49 3.43
CA PHE A 263 -13.50 -9.45 2.17
C PHE A 263 -14.42 -9.30 0.96
N ASN A 264 -14.04 -8.40 0.06
CA ASN A 264 -14.70 -8.16 -1.21
C ASN A 264 -14.21 -9.13 -2.31
N ASP A 265 -14.33 -10.42 -2.07
CA ASP A 265 -13.90 -11.47 -3.02
C ASP A 265 -15.05 -11.99 -3.88
N THR A 266 -16.27 -12.01 -3.35
CA THR A 266 -17.40 -12.58 -4.07
C THR A 266 -17.82 -11.66 -5.22
N GLY A 267 -17.93 -12.21 -6.43
CA GLY A 267 -18.62 -11.54 -7.55
C GLY A 267 -20.12 -11.30 -7.28
N GLY A 268 -20.63 -11.71 -6.11
CA GLY A 268 -21.99 -11.49 -5.61
C GLY A 268 -22.25 -10.09 -5.06
N ALA A 269 -21.23 -9.23 -4.92
CA ALA A 269 -21.41 -7.79 -4.69
C ALA A 269 -21.96 -7.06 -5.95
N ALA A 270 -22.79 -7.71 -6.76
CA ALA A 270 -23.61 -7.05 -7.77
C ALA A 270 -24.57 -6.01 -7.15
N ALA A 271 -24.74 -6.00 -5.81
CA ALA A 271 -25.50 -5.01 -5.06
C ALA A 271 -24.64 -3.95 -4.34
N GLY A 272 -23.30 -4.06 -4.33
CA GLY A 272 -22.38 -3.17 -3.61
C GLY A 272 -21.44 -2.40 -4.54
N THR A 273 -20.62 -1.50 -3.97
CA THR A 273 -19.67 -0.69 -4.76
C THR A 273 -18.43 -1.45 -5.25
N GLY A 274 -18.13 -2.60 -4.64
CA GLY A 274 -16.89 -3.34 -4.87
C GLY A 274 -15.65 -2.69 -4.25
N GLU A 275 -15.83 -1.82 -3.26
CA GLU A 275 -14.75 -1.21 -2.48
C GLU A 275 -14.42 -2.03 -1.22
N GLY A 276 -13.18 -1.95 -0.75
CA GLY A 276 -12.71 -2.70 0.43
C GLY A 276 -11.51 -3.59 0.15
N PHE A 277 -11.14 -4.38 1.15
CA PHE A 277 -10.06 -5.35 1.05
C PHE A 277 -10.55 -6.64 0.38
N SER A 278 -9.72 -7.24 -0.45
CA SER A 278 -9.85 -8.62 -0.93
C SER A 278 -8.89 -9.54 -0.18
N SER A 279 -9.15 -10.85 -0.13
CA SER A 279 -8.32 -11.81 0.61
C SER A 279 -6.91 -11.98 0.05
N ASP A 280 -6.65 -11.52 -1.17
CA ASP A 280 -5.30 -11.48 -1.75
C ASP A 280 -4.46 -10.27 -1.27
N GLY A 281 -5.01 -9.44 -0.38
CA GLY A 281 -4.41 -8.21 0.14
C GLY A 281 -4.68 -6.96 -0.70
N SER A 282 -5.37 -7.08 -1.84
CA SER A 282 -5.75 -5.90 -2.64
C SER A 282 -6.73 -5.02 -1.88
N PHE A 283 -6.63 -3.71 -2.06
CA PHE A 283 -7.63 -2.76 -1.58
C PHE A 283 -8.10 -1.85 -2.70
N LEU A 284 -9.41 -1.80 -2.92
CA LEU A 284 -10.03 -0.92 -3.90
C LEU A 284 -10.84 0.18 -3.20
N GLN A 285 -10.71 1.41 -3.70
CA GLN A 285 -11.59 2.53 -3.38
C GLN A 285 -11.95 3.26 -4.67
N HIS A 286 -13.07 3.98 -4.66
CA HIS A 286 -13.60 4.66 -5.83
C HIS A 286 -13.79 3.66 -6.97
N TYR A 287 -14.54 2.61 -6.65
CA TYR A 287 -14.84 1.47 -7.50
C TYR A 287 -13.62 0.60 -7.84
N LYS A 288 -12.76 1.03 -8.77
CA LYS A 288 -11.72 0.17 -9.39
C LYS A 288 -10.31 0.72 -9.27
N HIS A 289 -10.03 1.61 -8.32
CA HIS A 289 -8.68 2.15 -8.10
C HIS A 289 -7.94 1.38 -7.00
N PRO A 290 -6.73 0.87 -7.27
CA PRO A 290 -5.84 0.29 -6.25
C PRO A 290 -5.41 1.35 -5.25
N TYR A 291 -5.67 1.12 -3.96
CA TYR A 291 -5.61 2.21 -2.98
C TYR A 291 -5.09 1.86 -1.58
N ASN A 292 -4.41 0.73 -1.39
CA ASN A 292 -3.84 0.33 -0.09
C ASN A 292 -3.08 1.50 0.58
N GLY A 293 -2.17 2.14 -0.16
CA GLY A 293 -1.34 3.24 0.31
C GLY A 293 -2.00 4.62 0.36
N GLY A 294 -3.28 4.74 0.00
CA GLY A 294 -4.05 5.98 0.12
C GLY A 294 -5.28 5.79 1.02
N TYR A 295 -6.43 5.45 0.46
CA TYR A 295 -7.64 5.22 1.27
C TYR A 295 -7.52 4.00 2.21
N GLY A 296 -6.81 2.94 1.82
CA GLY A 296 -6.65 1.74 2.65
C GLY A 296 -5.94 2.03 3.98
N LYS A 297 -4.83 2.78 3.95
CA LYS A 297 -4.14 3.21 5.18
C LYS A 297 -4.98 4.14 6.04
N GLU A 298 -5.80 5.01 5.43
CA GLU A 298 -6.65 5.93 6.18
C GLU A 298 -7.82 5.17 6.83
N LEU A 299 -8.37 4.17 6.14
CA LEU A 299 -9.33 3.21 6.67
C LEU A 299 -8.74 2.49 7.89
N LEU A 300 -7.58 1.83 7.73
CA LEU A 300 -6.92 1.12 8.83
C LEU A 300 -6.61 2.06 10.01
N GLY A 301 -6.12 3.26 9.70
CA GLY A 301 -5.82 4.30 10.68
C GLY A 301 -7.02 4.69 11.53
N ASN A 302 -8.15 4.99 10.90
CA ASN A 302 -9.36 5.41 11.62
C ASN A 302 -10.08 4.23 12.29
N LEU A 303 -10.09 3.05 11.65
CA LEU A 303 -10.66 1.84 12.23
C LEU A 303 -9.91 1.45 13.51
N SER A 304 -8.57 1.52 13.51
CA SER A 304 -7.78 1.21 14.72
C SER A 304 -8.14 2.11 15.91
N ARG A 305 -8.50 3.38 15.66
CA ARG A 305 -8.95 4.33 16.70
C ARG A 305 -10.36 3.98 17.19
N LEU A 306 -11.27 3.65 16.28
CA LEU A 306 -12.63 3.21 16.64
C LEU A 306 -12.61 1.91 17.45
N LEU A 307 -11.84 0.91 17.03
CA LEU A 307 -11.70 -0.36 17.76
C LEU A 307 -11.13 -0.12 19.16
N ASN A 308 -10.10 0.74 19.28
CA ASN A 308 -9.56 1.12 20.59
C ASN A 308 -10.59 1.83 21.48
N LEU A 309 -11.38 2.75 20.92
CA LEU A 309 -12.44 3.46 21.64
C LEU A 309 -13.48 2.49 22.21
N LEU A 310 -13.97 1.55 21.39
CA LEU A 310 -15.09 0.67 21.69
C LEU A 310 -14.71 -0.61 22.47
N ALA A 311 -13.43 -0.99 22.49
CA ALA A 311 -12.97 -2.24 23.12
C ALA A 311 -13.38 -2.36 24.60
N GLY A 312 -13.88 -3.53 25.00
CA GLY A 312 -14.30 -3.82 26.38
C GLY A 312 -15.50 -3.00 26.86
N THR A 313 -16.31 -2.47 25.96
CA THR A 313 -17.55 -1.74 26.26
C THR A 313 -18.77 -2.48 25.74
N ALA A 314 -19.98 -1.99 26.05
CA ALA A 314 -21.22 -2.56 25.50
C ALA A 314 -21.33 -2.45 23.96
N TRP A 315 -20.48 -1.63 23.33
CA TRP A 315 -20.44 -1.42 21.88
C TRP A 315 -19.19 -2.01 21.22
N GLU A 316 -18.49 -2.91 21.91
CA GLU A 316 -17.37 -3.65 21.34
C GLU A 316 -17.79 -4.31 20.01
N VAL A 317 -16.89 -4.26 19.03
CA VAL A 317 -17.11 -4.90 17.72
C VAL A 317 -16.86 -6.39 17.88
N THR A 318 -17.92 -7.19 17.75
CA THR A 318 -17.87 -8.65 17.92
C THR A 318 -18.11 -9.41 16.62
N ASP A 319 -18.10 -8.72 15.48
CA ASP A 319 -18.22 -9.34 14.16
C ASP A 319 -17.02 -10.28 13.92
N PRO A 320 -17.24 -11.58 13.58
CA PRO A 320 -16.15 -12.49 13.26
C PRO A 320 -15.27 -12.02 12.10
N ASP A 321 -15.78 -11.21 11.16
CA ASP A 321 -14.98 -10.66 10.06
C ASP A 321 -13.95 -9.62 10.53
N LEU A 322 -13.99 -9.15 11.78
CA LEU A 322 -12.91 -8.35 12.38
C LEU A 322 -11.56 -9.07 12.29
N ASP A 323 -11.58 -10.40 12.28
CA ASP A 323 -10.42 -11.26 12.10
C ASP A 323 -9.64 -10.99 10.80
N ASN A 324 -10.34 -10.55 9.75
CA ASN A 324 -9.77 -10.25 8.43
C ASN A 324 -8.75 -9.10 8.48
N VAL A 325 -8.81 -8.22 9.49
CA VAL A 325 -7.83 -7.12 9.70
C VAL A 325 -6.40 -7.65 9.79
N ARG A 326 -6.21 -8.88 10.29
CA ARG A 326 -4.89 -9.53 10.29
C ARG A 326 -4.35 -9.75 8.88
N GLY A 327 -5.20 -10.25 7.99
CA GLY A 327 -4.89 -10.40 6.57
C GLY A 327 -4.61 -9.06 5.89
N TRP A 328 -5.28 -7.97 6.31
CA TRP A 328 -4.98 -6.64 5.77
C TRP A 328 -3.55 -6.21 6.09
N VAL A 329 -3.07 -6.48 7.31
CA VAL A 329 -1.71 -6.16 7.71
C VAL A 329 -0.70 -7.07 7.00
N ASP A 330 -0.89 -8.38 7.05
CA ASP A 330 0.06 -9.37 6.53
C ASP A 330 0.12 -9.45 5.00
N ASP A 331 -1.03 -9.34 4.33
CA ASP A 331 -1.13 -9.46 2.88
C ASP A 331 -1.37 -8.10 2.21
N GLY A 332 -2.09 -7.19 2.86
CA GLY A 332 -2.46 -5.90 2.28
C GLY A 332 -1.51 -4.73 2.54
N PHE A 333 -0.56 -4.85 3.47
CA PHE A 333 0.43 -3.79 3.74
C PHE A 333 1.87 -4.30 3.73
N ASP A 334 2.19 -5.39 4.44
CA ASP A 334 3.58 -5.88 4.54
C ASP A 334 4.25 -6.09 3.16
N PRO A 335 3.61 -6.74 2.16
CA PRO A 335 4.21 -6.94 0.84
C PRO A 335 4.30 -5.65 0.01
N LEU A 336 3.55 -4.61 0.37
CA LEU A 336 3.50 -3.33 -0.34
C LEU A 336 4.37 -2.26 0.34
N MET A 337 5.11 -2.63 1.39
CA MET A 337 6.06 -1.76 2.08
C MET A 337 7.49 -2.21 1.81
N PHE A 338 8.36 -1.26 1.47
CA PHE A 338 9.80 -1.50 1.36
C PHE A 338 10.55 -0.50 2.23
N ARG A 339 11.12 -0.98 3.34
CA ARG A 339 11.98 -0.19 4.24
C ARG A 339 11.41 1.18 4.62
N GLY A 340 10.13 1.18 4.99
CA GLY A 340 9.42 2.40 5.35
C GLY A 340 8.75 3.14 4.19
N ASP A 341 8.88 2.73 2.93
CA ASP A 341 8.16 3.33 1.80
C ASP A 341 6.98 2.45 1.35
N VAL A 342 5.76 2.99 1.27
CA VAL A 342 4.62 2.29 0.67
C VAL A 342 4.68 2.43 -0.85
N MET A 343 4.59 1.31 -1.56
CA MET A 343 4.73 1.30 -3.01
C MET A 343 3.75 2.26 -3.70
N ALA A 344 4.28 3.20 -4.50
CA ALA A 344 3.48 4.26 -5.10
C ALA A 344 2.34 3.78 -6.02
N SER A 345 2.44 2.56 -6.58
CA SER A 345 1.41 1.96 -7.43
C SER A 345 0.09 1.68 -6.72
N VAL A 346 0.04 1.80 -5.39
CA VAL A 346 -1.17 1.62 -4.58
C VAL A 346 -1.55 2.88 -3.79
N CYS A 347 -0.97 4.04 -4.12
CA CYS A 347 -1.24 5.32 -3.46
C CYS A 347 -2.26 6.18 -4.22
N GLY A 348 -2.73 5.73 -5.39
CA GLY A 348 -3.67 6.47 -6.25
C GLY A 348 -3.21 7.90 -6.52
N ARG A 349 -4.12 8.87 -6.46
CA ARG A 349 -3.78 10.29 -6.70
C ARG A 349 -2.92 10.92 -5.59
N GLU A 350 -2.74 10.26 -4.45
CA GLU A 350 -1.98 10.84 -3.32
C GLU A 350 -0.50 11.00 -3.61
N ILE A 351 0.04 10.30 -4.61
CA ILE A 351 1.43 10.51 -5.08
C ILE A 351 1.68 11.96 -5.50
N ALA A 352 0.63 12.69 -5.90
CA ALA A 352 0.70 14.08 -6.30
C ALA A 352 0.56 15.05 -5.12
N ARG A 353 0.65 14.58 -3.86
CA ARG A 353 0.61 15.42 -2.67
C ARG A 353 1.99 15.43 -1.99
N PRO A 354 2.61 16.61 -1.77
CA PRO A 354 3.94 16.69 -1.16
C PRO A 354 3.98 16.07 0.25
N SER A 355 2.86 16.14 0.99
CA SER A 355 2.73 15.66 2.36
C SER A 355 2.32 14.19 2.52
N LYS A 356 2.05 13.46 1.42
CA LYS A 356 1.57 12.07 1.45
C LYS A 356 2.44 11.12 0.62
N GLN A 357 3.73 11.44 0.50
CA GLN A 357 4.71 10.53 -0.12
C GLN A 357 4.89 9.27 0.73
N GLY A 358 5.39 8.18 0.14
CA GLY A 358 5.14 6.83 0.67
C GLY A 358 5.74 6.54 2.05
N HIS A 359 6.80 7.22 2.48
CA HIS A 359 7.27 7.17 3.88
C HIS A 359 6.29 7.77 4.90
N ALA A 360 5.57 8.83 4.53
CA ALA A 360 4.49 9.35 5.36
C ALA A 360 3.29 8.39 5.40
N SER A 361 3.03 7.69 4.30
CA SER A 361 2.00 6.64 4.24
C SER A 361 2.33 5.44 5.13
N ALA A 362 3.58 4.98 5.13
CA ALA A 362 4.05 3.90 6.00
C ALA A 362 3.93 4.26 7.48
N GLN A 363 4.27 5.50 7.85
CA GLN A 363 4.09 6.00 9.21
C GLN A 363 2.63 5.80 9.67
N THR A 364 1.64 6.18 8.84
CA THR A 364 0.21 5.99 9.17
C THR A 364 -0.14 4.51 9.38
N VAL A 365 0.42 3.59 8.58
CA VAL A 365 0.21 2.15 8.74
C VAL A 365 0.81 1.65 10.05
N ILE A 366 2.05 2.03 10.38
CA ILE A 366 2.74 1.63 11.62
C ILE A 366 1.94 2.13 12.85
N GLU A 367 1.50 3.39 12.84
CA GLU A 367 0.64 3.97 13.90
C GLU A 367 -0.66 3.18 14.08
N ALA A 368 -1.28 2.76 12.98
CA ALA A 368 -2.50 1.96 13.03
C ALA A 368 -2.23 0.56 13.62
N VAL A 369 -1.20 -0.13 13.16
CA VAL A 369 -0.84 -1.48 13.64
C VAL A 369 -0.47 -1.46 15.12
N LEU A 370 0.25 -0.43 15.58
CA LEU A 370 0.53 -0.22 17.00
C LEU A 370 -0.75 -0.17 17.85
N ARG A 371 -1.78 0.52 17.37
CA ARG A 371 -3.10 0.59 18.03
C ARG A 371 -3.88 -0.73 17.99
N LEU A 372 -3.61 -1.59 17.01
CA LEU A 372 -4.26 -2.89 16.86
C LEU A 372 -3.63 -4.00 17.70
N ILE A 373 -2.36 -3.88 18.12
CA ILE A 373 -1.69 -4.91 18.94
C ILE A 373 -2.55 -5.35 20.15
N PRO A 374 -3.14 -4.45 20.97
CA PRO A 374 -3.97 -4.86 22.10
C PRO A 374 -5.30 -5.50 21.69
N CYS A 375 -5.79 -5.25 20.47
CA CYS A 375 -7.06 -5.79 19.97
C CYS A 375 -6.95 -7.27 19.55
N PHE A 376 -5.75 -7.78 19.29
CA PHE A 376 -5.52 -9.15 18.84
C PHE A 376 -4.46 -9.86 19.70
N PRO A 377 -4.79 -10.29 20.93
CA PRO A 377 -3.81 -10.88 21.84
C PRO A 377 -3.25 -12.22 21.35
N GLY A 378 -2.10 -12.63 21.88
CA GLY A 378 -1.43 -13.89 21.54
C GLY A 378 -0.57 -13.79 20.27
N GLU A 379 -0.59 -14.83 19.43
CA GLU A 379 0.22 -14.91 18.21
C GLU A 379 0.06 -13.68 17.28
N PRO A 380 -1.15 -13.13 17.05
CA PRO A 380 -1.29 -11.92 16.23
C PRO A 380 -0.59 -10.69 16.81
N ALA A 381 -0.65 -10.47 18.13
CA ALA A 381 0.05 -9.36 18.79
C ALA A 381 1.56 -9.49 18.63
N ASP A 382 2.10 -10.71 18.76
CA ASP A 382 3.52 -10.98 18.51
C ASP A 382 3.89 -10.72 17.06
N ARG A 383 3.05 -11.17 16.11
CA ARG A 383 3.24 -10.91 14.67
C ARG A 383 3.26 -9.42 14.35
N PHE A 384 2.29 -8.65 14.84
CA PHE A 384 2.23 -7.20 14.64
C PHE A 384 3.41 -6.48 15.30
N THR A 385 3.80 -6.91 16.50
CA THR A 385 4.99 -6.38 17.18
C THR A 385 6.26 -6.63 16.34
N ALA A 386 6.44 -7.84 15.81
CA ALA A 386 7.59 -8.18 14.97
C ALA A 386 7.64 -7.34 13.68
N LEU A 387 6.48 -7.08 13.06
CA LEU A 387 6.36 -6.24 11.87
C LEU A 387 6.70 -4.78 12.17
N VAL A 388 6.10 -4.20 13.21
CA VAL A 388 6.37 -2.82 13.62
C VAL A 388 7.86 -2.63 13.94
N LYS A 389 8.48 -3.55 14.67
CA LYS A 389 9.93 -3.52 14.92
C LYS A 389 10.73 -3.53 13.62
N GLN A 390 10.34 -4.36 12.65
CA GLN A 390 11.04 -4.44 11.37
C GLN A 390 10.90 -3.15 10.57
N TRP A 391 9.68 -2.63 10.42
CA TRP A 391 9.42 -1.42 9.63
C TRP A 391 10.10 -0.19 10.24
N ILE A 392 10.09 -0.04 11.56
CA ILE A 392 10.81 1.04 12.24
C ILE A 392 12.33 0.91 12.05
N ALA A 393 12.88 -0.31 12.16
CA ALA A 393 14.32 -0.53 12.06
C ALA A 393 14.88 -0.35 10.64
N GLU A 394 14.08 -0.62 9.61
CA GLU A 394 14.52 -0.55 8.22
C GLU A 394 14.41 0.84 7.58
N ASP A 395 13.59 1.75 8.15
CA ASP A 395 13.43 3.11 7.63
C ASP A 395 14.53 4.04 8.12
N GLY A 396 15.64 4.07 7.37
CA GLY A 396 16.73 5.01 7.59
C GLY A 396 16.49 6.41 7.01
N TYR A 397 15.36 6.67 6.36
CA TYR A 397 15.03 7.95 5.71
C TYR A 397 14.14 8.82 6.59
N ARG A 398 13.13 8.21 7.23
CA ARG A 398 12.18 8.89 8.11
C ARG A 398 12.15 8.18 9.47
N ASP A 399 12.89 8.72 10.44
CA ASP A 399 12.88 8.19 11.82
C ASP A 399 11.47 8.28 12.41
N PHE A 400 10.78 7.13 12.44
CA PHE A 400 9.42 6.99 12.94
C PHE A 400 9.26 7.58 14.34
N LEU A 401 10.22 7.32 15.23
CA LEU A 401 10.17 7.73 16.63
C LEU A 401 10.34 9.24 16.81
N ALA A 402 10.93 9.93 15.82
CA ALA A 402 11.06 11.39 15.82
C ALA A 402 9.80 12.11 15.27
N VAL A 403 9.05 11.45 14.39
CA VAL A 403 7.98 12.09 13.59
C VAL A 403 6.55 11.69 13.97
N THR A 404 6.36 10.55 14.64
CA THR A 404 5.02 10.02 14.99
C THR A 404 4.32 10.81 16.10
N ASP A 405 3.01 10.66 16.26
CA ASP A 405 2.27 11.31 17.36
C ASP A 405 2.66 10.75 18.74
N LEU A 406 2.35 11.48 19.82
CA LEU A 406 2.74 11.10 21.20
C LEU A 406 2.20 9.73 21.62
N ALA A 407 0.94 9.43 21.32
CA ALA A 407 0.33 8.16 21.71
C ALA A 407 0.98 6.99 20.97
N SER A 408 1.24 7.16 19.67
CA SER A 408 1.94 6.19 18.84
C SER A 408 3.41 6.03 19.26
N LEU A 409 4.09 7.10 19.69
CA LEU A 409 5.46 7.02 20.23
C LEU A 409 5.52 6.17 21.50
N VAL A 410 4.62 6.40 22.45
CA VAL A 410 4.51 5.57 23.68
C VAL A 410 4.25 4.11 23.33
N ALA A 411 3.32 3.86 22.40
CA ALA A 411 3.02 2.50 21.94
C ALA A 411 4.24 1.85 21.26
N ALA A 412 4.99 2.61 20.46
CA ALA A 412 6.20 2.13 19.79
C ALA A 412 7.32 1.81 20.78
N GLN A 413 7.55 2.64 21.81
CA GLN A 413 8.53 2.34 22.86
C GLN A 413 8.20 1.03 23.58
N ARG A 414 6.92 0.79 23.90
CA ARG A 414 6.46 -0.49 24.48
C ARG A 414 6.69 -1.67 23.53
N ALA A 415 6.33 -1.52 22.26
CA ALA A 415 6.56 -2.55 21.25
C ALA A 415 8.05 -2.86 21.09
N LEU A 416 8.92 -1.85 21.02
CA LEU A 416 10.37 -1.99 20.91
C LEU A 416 10.99 -2.67 22.14
N ALA A 417 10.50 -2.35 23.34
CA ALA A 417 10.95 -2.96 24.60
C ALA A 417 10.49 -4.42 24.81
N SER A 418 9.48 -4.89 24.06
CA SER A 418 9.02 -6.28 24.11
C SER A 418 10.14 -7.29 23.77
N ALA A 419 10.06 -8.52 24.27
CA ALA A 419 11.00 -9.60 23.95
C ALA A 419 10.83 -10.17 22.53
N VAL A 420 9.74 -9.84 21.84
CA VAL A 420 9.46 -10.30 20.47
C VAL A 420 10.54 -9.80 19.50
N PRO A 421 11.19 -10.67 18.70
CA PRO A 421 12.16 -10.22 17.71
C PRO A 421 11.50 -9.51 16.54
N ALA A 422 12.25 -8.67 15.84
CA ALA A 422 11.80 -8.13 14.55
C ALA A 422 11.61 -9.27 13.53
N ARG A 423 10.69 -9.09 12.58
CA ARG A 423 10.32 -10.09 11.55
C ARG A 423 11.49 -10.58 10.68
N GLY A 424 12.56 -9.78 10.57
CA GLY A 424 13.64 -9.96 9.61
C GLY A 424 13.27 -9.45 8.22
N PRO A 425 14.23 -9.25 7.29
CA PRO A 425 13.95 -8.68 5.96
C PRO A 425 12.92 -9.49 5.15
N LEU A 426 12.08 -8.81 4.38
CA LEU A 426 11.08 -9.48 3.55
C LEU A 426 11.75 -10.07 2.31
N VAL A 427 11.48 -11.35 2.03
CA VAL A 427 11.96 -12.05 0.83
C VAL A 427 10.78 -12.83 0.25
N ALA A 428 10.12 -12.25 -0.74
CA ALA A 428 8.85 -12.76 -1.25
C ALA A 428 8.58 -12.28 -2.69
N HIS A 429 7.80 -13.04 -3.45
CA HIS A 429 7.08 -12.52 -4.62
C HIS A 429 5.58 -12.67 -4.34
N LYS A 430 4.86 -11.55 -4.24
CA LYS A 430 3.43 -11.50 -3.94
C LYS A 430 2.67 -10.96 -5.15
N GLN A 431 1.63 -11.69 -5.54
CA GLN A 431 0.65 -11.25 -6.52
C GLN A 431 -0.52 -10.58 -5.79
N HIS A 432 -1.07 -9.53 -6.39
CA HIS A 432 -2.35 -8.93 -6.00
C HIS A 432 -3.31 -8.87 -7.20
N PRO A 433 -3.83 -10.03 -7.64
CA PRO A 433 -4.68 -10.13 -8.83
C PRO A 433 -5.93 -9.25 -8.80
N ARG A 434 -6.50 -8.97 -7.63
CA ARG A 434 -7.71 -8.15 -7.50
C ARG A 434 -7.47 -6.66 -7.71
N MET A 435 -6.21 -6.21 -7.82
CA MET A 435 -5.86 -4.83 -8.15
C MET A 435 -4.83 -4.67 -9.28
N ASP A 436 -4.56 -5.75 -10.04
CA ASP A 436 -3.58 -5.78 -11.12
C ASP A 436 -2.20 -5.24 -10.70
N LYS A 437 -1.70 -5.71 -9.55
CA LYS A 437 -0.36 -5.37 -9.02
C LYS A 437 0.43 -6.61 -8.63
N ALA A 438 1.75 -6.46 -8.54
CA ALA A 438 2.63 -7.43 -7.91
C ALA A 438 3.77 -6.74 -7.17
N ALA A 439 4.29 -7.38 -6.13
CA ALA A 439 5.43 -6.92 -5.35
C ALA A 439 6.48 -8.04 -5.25
N HIS A 440 7.73 -7.70 -5.52
CA HIS A 440 8.87 -8.62 -5.46
C HIS A 440 9.96 -8.06 -4.55
N HIS A 441 10.30 -8.80 -3.51
CA HIS A 441 11.19 -8.39 -2.43
C HIS A 441 12.41 -9.28 -2.36
N ARG A 442 13.57 -8.64 -2.34
CA ARG A 442 14.89 -9.22 -2.11
C ARG A 442 15.60 -8.41 -1.04
N PRO A 443 16.63 -8.96 -0.36
CA PRO A 443 17.32 -8.23 0.69
C PRO A 443 17.90 -6.87 0.26
N ALA A 444 18.27 -6.74 -1.03
CA ALA A 444 18.88 -5.54 -1.58
C ALA A 444 17.90 -4.58 -2.30
N PHE A 445 16.69 -5.04 -2.65
CA PHE A 445 15.75 -4.24 -3.45
C PHE A 445 14.30 -4.73 -3.33
N GLY A 446 13.37 -3.83 -3.58
CA GLY A 446 11.95 -4.12 -3.77
C GLY A 446 11.52 -3.69 -5.17
N LEU A 447 10.56 -4.39 -5.77
CA LEU A 447 10.05 -4.07 -7.10
C LEU A 447 8.52 -4.17 -7.11
N GLY A 448 7.86 -3.08 -7.48
CA GLY A 448 6.42 -3.02 -7.70
C GLY A 448 6.09 -3.04 -9.20
N ILE A 449 5.12 -3.85 -9.62
CA ILE A 449 4.63 -3.90 -11.01
C ILE A 449 3.20 -3.38 -11.03
N SER A 450 2.93 -2.42 -11.92
CA SER A 450 1.66 -1.74 -12.06
C SER A 450 1.04 -1.94 -13.44
N ALA A 451 -0.07 -2.67 -13.49
CA ALA A 451 -0.88 -2.89 -14.68
C ALA A 451 -2.34 -2.42 -14.47
N TYR A 452 -3.12 -2.40 -15.56
CA TYR A 452 -4.57 -2.25 -15.54
C TYR A 452 -5.22 -3.15 -16.60
N SER A 453 -6.50 -3.41 -16.46
CA SER A 453 -7.28 -4.35 -17.30
C SER A 453 -8.73 -3.88 -17.43
N THR A 454 -9.63 -4.76 -17.84
CA THR A 454 -11.10 -4.57 -17.73
C THR A 454 -11.59 -4.41 -16.28
N ARG A 455 -10.79 -4.89 -15.30
CA ARG A 455 -11.14 -4.89 -13.87
C ARG A 455 -10.71 -3.62 -13.15
N ILE A 456 -9.58 -3.02 -13.55
CA ILE A 456 -8.89 -1.96 -12.81
C ILE A 456 -8.72 -0.72 -13.67
N TYR A 457 -8.91 0.46 -13.07
CA TYR A 457 -8.66 1.72 -13.74
C TYR A 457 -7.17 1.99 -13.90
N ASN A 458 -6.80 2.67 -15.00
CA ASN A 458 -5.43 3.08 -15.29
C ASN A 458 -4.84 4.02 -14.21
N TYR A 459 -5.55 5.08 -13.85
CA TYR A 459 -5.18 6.00 -12.77
C TYR A 459 -6.37 6.86 -12.35
N GLU A 460 -6.24 7.55 -11.21
CA GLU A 460 -7.23 8.52 -10.75
C GLU A 460 -6.70 9.95 -10.86
N SER A 461 -7.53 10.85 -11.38
CA SER A 461 -7.34 12.30 -11.30
C SER A 461 -8.69 12.98 -11.05
N ILE A 462 -8.95 13.34 -9.80
CA ILE A 462 -10.14 14.05 -9.36
C ILE A 462 -9.72 15.22 -8.45
N GLN A 463 -10.60 16.21 -8.28
CA GLN A 463 -10.33 17.35 -7.39
C GLN A 463 -9.05 18.12 -7.77
N ASN A 464 -8.72 18.14 -9.07
CA ASN A 464 -7.51 18.73 -9.65
C ASN A 464 -6.19 18.16 -9.09
N GLU A 465 -6.18 16.89 -8.71
CA GLU A 465 -5.00 16.16 -8.24
C GLU A 465 -4.53 15.12 -9.27
N ASN A 466 -3.22 14.85 -9.31
CA ASN A 466 -2.60 13.82 -10.16
C ASN A 466 -2.82 14.03 -11.67
N LEU A 467 -2.69 15.28 -12.10
CA LEU A 467 -2.98 15.72 -13.47
C LEU A 467 -2.15 15.02 -14.56
N HIS A 468 -0.97 14.51 -14.20
CA HIS A 468 -0.05 13.84 -15.12
C HIS A 468 0.08 12.32 -14.86
N GLY A 469 -0.91 11.69 -14.21
CA GLY A 469 -0.88 10.26 -13.85
C GLY A 469 -1.07 9.26 -15.02
N TRP A 470 -1.00 9.72 -16.27
CA TRP A 470 -1.45 9.00 -17.48
C TRP A 470 -0.95 7.56 -17.60
N HIS A 471 0.32 7.32 -17.27
CA HIS A 471 1.02 6.06 -17.55
C HIS A 471 1.37 5.27 -16.28
N LEU A 472 0.74 5.56 -15.14
CA LEU A 472 1.01 4.88 -13.85
C LEU A 472 0.69 3.37 -13.86
N SER A 473 -0.09 2.90 -14.84
CA SER A 473 -0.48 1.49 -14.97
C SER A 473 -0.22 0.91 -16.37
N ASP A 474 0.52 1.59 -17.25
CA ASP A 474 0.86 1.09 -18.60
C ASP A 474 2.00 0.04 -18.57
N GLY A 475 2.03 -0.79 -17.52
CA GLY A 475 3.14 -1.68 -17.19
C GLY A 475 4.28 -0.96 -16.50
N MET A 476 3.99 0.00 -15.61
CA MET A 476 5.02 0.71 -14.85
C MET A 476 5.72 -0.24 -13.87
N VAL A 477 7.04 -0.13 -13.78
CA VAL A 477 7.89 -0.85 -12.82
C VAL A 477 8.50 0.16 -11.86
N LEU A 478 8.25 -0.02 -10.57
CA LEU A 478 8.81 0.79 -9.48
C LEU A 478 9.95 0.02 -8.83
N LEU A 479 11.17 0.56 -8.87
CA LEU A 479 12.35 -0.06 -8.28
C LEU A 479 12.81 0.69 -7.02
N TYR A 480 12.69 0.01 -5.88
CA TYR A 480 13.15 0.46 -4.57
C TYR A 480 14.51 -0.17 -4.26
N THR A 481 15.50 0.63 -3.86
CA THR A 481 16.85 0.19 -3.50
C THR A 481 17.23 0.75 -2.13
N ASP A 482 18.52 0.82 -1.81
CA ASP A 482 19.03 1.62 -0.68
C ASP A 482 18.84 3.14 -0.85
N ASP A 483 18.29 3.57 -1.99
CA ASP A 483 17.84 4.93 -2.21
C ASP A 483 16.42 5.17 -1.71
N LEU A 484 16.28 5.22 -0.39
CA LEU A 484 15.00 5.36 0.30
C LEU A 484 14.27 6.67 -0.06
N GLY A 485 15.01 7.76 -0.33
CA GLY A 485 14.44 9.03 -0.78
C GLY A 485 13.96 9.04 -2.24
N HIS A 486 14.11 7.95 -2.99
CA HIS A 486 13.93 7.95 -4.45
C HIS A 486 12.56 8.46 -4.88
N TYR A 487 11.48 7.92 -4.30
CA TYR A 487 10.09 8.32 -4.61
C TYR A 487 9.53 9.39 -3.65
N SER A 488 10.35 9.90 -2.72
CA SER A 488 9.92 10.83 -1.65
C SER A 488 10.57 12.23 -1.67
N GLU A 489 11.71 12.43 -2.35
CA GLU A 489 12.33 13.76 -2.49
C GLU A 489 11.96 14.39 -3.83
N ASP A 490 10.70 14.79 -3.98
CA ASP A 490 10.16 15.53 -5.13
C ASP A 490 10.27 14.81 -6.47
N TYR A 491 10.22 13.48 -6.45
CA TYR A 491 10.24 12.67 -7.67
C TYR A 491 9.03 12.94 -8.56
N TRP A 492 7.83 12.94 -7.99
CA TRP A 492 6.57 13.02 -8.73
C TRP A 492 6.38 14.31 -9.54
N PRO A 493 6.70 15.52 -9.03
CA PRO A 493 6.62 16.71 -9.85
C PRO A 493 7.73 16.78 -10.91
N THR A 494 8.90 16.17 -10.69
CA THR A 494 10.09 16.40 -11.55
C THR A 494 10.38 15.29 -12.57
N VAL A 495 9.91 14.06 -12.35
CA VAL A 495 10.08 12.95 -13.31
C VAL A 495 9.38 13.26 -14.65
N ASP A 496 9.85 12.70 -15.76
CA ASP A 496 9.05 12.68 -16.99
C ASP A 496 7.83 11.74 -16.84
N PRO A 497 6.60 12.25 -16.71
CA PRO A 497 5.42 11.39 -16.62
C PRO A 497 5.17 10.64 -17.94
N LYS A 498 5.74 11.09 -19.06
CA LYS A 498 5.60 10.43 -20.37
C LYS A 498 6.53 9.23 -20.53
N ARG A 499 7.51 9.07 -19.63
CA ARG A 499 8.51 7.99 -19.69
C ARG A 499 8.69 7.33 -18.33
N LEU A 500 7.61 6.84 -17.75
CA LEU A 500 7.70 6.07 -16.49
C LEU A 500 8.37 4.71 -16.74
N PRO A 501 9.25 4.22 -15.84
CA PRO A 501 10.02 3.00 -16.07
C PRO A 501 9.12 1.79 -16.35
N GLY A 502 9.51 0.92 -17.28
CA GLY A 502 8.79 -0.29 -17.66
C GLY A 502 7.65 -0.09 -18.67
N THR A 503 7.11 1.13 -18.79
CA THR A 503 5.94 1.40 -19.65
C THR A 503 6.25 1.22 -21.15
N THR A 504 5.22 0.90 -21.94
CA THR A 504 5.26 1.09 -23.41
C THR A 504 4.22 2.14 -23.77
N VAL A 505 4.63 3.22 -24.44
CA VAL A 505 3.79 4.41 -24.66
C VAL A 505 3.96 4.95 -26.07
N LEU A 506 3.06 5.82 -26.50
CA LEU A 506 3.29 6.71 -27.64
C LEU A 506 3.96 8.00 -27.14
N ALA A 507 5.04 8.41 -27.78
CA ALA A 507 5.71 9.66 -27.48
C ALA A 507 4.76 10.85 -27.71
N GLY A 508 4.61 11.70 -26.70
CA GLY A 508 3.71 12.84 -26.74
C GLY A 508 3.30 13.25 -25.32
N ARG A 509 2.66 14.40 -25.20
CA ARG A 509 2.07 14.87 -23.93
C ARG A 509 0.54 14.80 -24.05
N PRO A 510 -0.14 13.91 -23.32
CA PRO A 510 -1.59 13.97 -23.18
C PRO A 510 -2.04 15.26 -22.47
N ALA A 511 -3.31 15.62 -22.62
CA ALA A 511 -3.89 16.71 -21.84
C ALA A 511 -3.97 16.32 -20.34
N ASP A 512 -3.94 17.31 -19.46
CA ASP A 512 -4.07 17.10 -18.01
C ASP A 512 -5.33 16.29 -17.70
N ALA A 513 -5.19 15.29 -16.83
CA ALA A 513 -6.25 14.34 -16.45
C ALA A 513 -6.85 13.48 -17.59
N ALA A 514 -6.27 13.52 -18.80
CA ALA A 514 -6.78 12.74 -19.93
C ALA A 514 -6.83 11.24 -19.63
N GLY A 515 -7.99 10.63 -19.88
CA GLY A 515 -8.20 9.19 -19.74
C GLY A 515 -8.22 8.65 -18.32
N GLN A 516 -8.21 9.49 -17.28
CA GLN A 516 -8.37 9.02 -15.90
C GLN A 516 -9.65 8.20 -15.72
N ARG A 517 -9.65 7.26 -14.77
CA ARG A 517 -10.77 6.35 -14.49
C ARG A 517 -11.21 5.54 -15.71
N THR A 518 -10.25 5.08 -16.52
CA THR A 518 -10.52 4.23 -17.69
C THR A 518 -9.95 2.83 -17.52
N THR A 519 -10.75 1.82 -17.83
CA THR A 519 -10.29 0.42 -17.91
C THR A 519 -9.74 0.12 -19.30
N SER A 520 -8.89 -0.88 -19.40
CA SER A 520 -8.49 -1.46 -20.70
C SER A 520 -9.64 -2.31 -21.25
N THR A 521 -9.60 -2.61 -22.55
CA THR A 521 -10.43 -3.69 -23.13
C THR A 521 -9.73 -5.05 -23.09
N ALA A 522 -8.54 -5.14 -22.50
CA ALA A 522 -7.80 -6.39 -22.32
C ALA A 522 -8.04 -6.97 -20.93
N ASP A 523 -8.34 -8.26 -20.86
CA ASP A 523 -8.53 -8.98 -19.60
C ASP A 523 -7.21 -9.51 -19.02
N TRP A 524 -6.19 -9.73 -19.86
CA TRP A 524 -4.94 -10.36 -19.44
C TRP A 524 -4.06 -9.35 -18.69
N ALA A 525 -4.13 -9.38 -17.35
CA ALA A 525 -3.19 -8.71 -16.46
C ALA A 525 -3.08 -9.51 -15.16
N GLY A 526 -1.87 -9.83 -14.71
CA GLY A 526 -1.64 -10.69 -13.56
C GLY A 526 -0.51 -11.68 -13.80
N GLY A 527 -0.52 -12.79 -13.04
CA GLY A 527 0.47 -13.83 -13.21
C GLY A 527 0.43 -14.90 -12.13
N THR A 528 1.51 -15.65 -11.99
CA THR A 528 1.62 -16.76 -11.02
C THR A 528 2.92 -16.66 -10.21
N ALA A 529 2.99 -17.37 -9.09
CA ALA A 529 4.15 -17.41 -8.20
C ALA A 529 4.35 -18.82 -7.64
N LEU A 530 5.60 -19.25 -7.49
CA LEU A 530 5.88 -20.52 -6.81
C LEU A 530 5.81 -20.32 -5.28
N PRO A 531 4.90 -21.03 -4.57
CA PRO A 531 4.71 -20.85 -3.14
C PRO A 531 6.00 -21.04 -2.34
N GLY A 532 6.20 -20.19 -1.32
CA GLY A 532 7.38 -20.25 -0.44
C GLY A 532 8.71 -19.86 -1.12
N THR A 533 8.66 -19.19 -2.28
CA THR A 533 9.84 -18.71 -3.00
C THR A 533 9.65 -17.27 -3.50
N THR A 534 10.67 -16.69 -4.14
CA THR A 534 10.56 -15.40 -4.84
C THR A 534 10.43 -15.54 -6.36
N LEU A 535 10.09 -16.75 -6.83
CA LEU A 535 10.01 -17.03 -8.26
C LEU A 535 8.60 -16.76 -8.76
N GLY A 536 8.45 -15.75 -9.60
CA GLY A 536 7.17 -15.31 -10.11
C GLY A 536 7.21 -14.91 -11.58
N ALA A 537 6.04 -14.91 -12.20
CA ALA A 537 5.79 -14.36 -13.52
C ALA A 537 4.64 -13.36 -13.42
N TYR A 538 4.74 -12.25 -14.12
CA TYR A 538 3.70 -11.25 -14.28
C TYR A 538 3.60 -10.86 -15.75
N GLY A 539 2.45 -10.40 -16.20
CA GLY A 539 2.32 -9.79 -17.52
C GLY A 539 1.08 -8.92 -17.67
N MET A 540 1.00 -8.29 -18.83
CA MET A 540 -0.09 -7.42 -19.24
C MET A 540 -0.23 -7.46 -20.76
N GLU A 541 -1.45 -7.63 -21.25
CA GLU A 541 -1.80 -7.21 -22.61
C GLU A 541 -2.12 -5.71 -22.58
N LEU A 542 -1.18 -4.91 -23.09
CA LEU A 542 -1.35 -3.47 -23.19
C LEU A 542 -2.28 -3.15 -24.37
N ARG A 543 -3.31 -2.36 -24.08
CA ARG A 543 -4.13 -1.63 -25.06
C ARG A 543 -4.26 -0.19 -24.56
N ALA A 544 -3.36 0.66 -25.01
CA ALA A 544 -3.17 1.99 -24.45
C ALA A 544 -4.41 2.86 -24.68
N PHE A 545 -4.80 3.61 -23.64
CA PHE A 545 -5.94 4.52 -23.73
C PHE A 545 -5.77 5.54 -24.88
N GLY A 546 -6.87 5.84 -25.57
CA GLY A 546 -6.93 6.92 -26.56
C GLY A 546 -6.07 6.71 -27.81
N SER A 547 -5.58 5.49 -28.06
CA SER A 547 -4.75 5.19 -29.23
C SER A 547 -4.92 3.75 -29.71
N THR A 548 -4.32 3.43 -30.85
CA THR A 548 -4.24 2.07 -31.40
C THR A 548 -3.06 1.26 -30.85
N LEU A 549 -2.23 1.85 -29.97
CA LEU A 549 -1.05 1.19 -29.44
C LEU A 549 -1.47 -0.04 -28.63
N HIS A 550 -0.98 -1.19 -29.06
CA HIS A 550 -1.13 -2.45 -28.34
C HIS A 550 0.19 -3.20 -28.29
N GLY A 551 0.33 -4.11 -27.33
CA GLY A 551 1.49 -4.97 -27.18
C GLY A 551 1.37 -5.91 -26.00
N LEU A 552 2.23 -6.92 -25.96
CA LEU A 552 2.25 -7.93 -24.89
C LEU A 552 3.50 -7.70 -24.05
N LYS A 553 3.37 -7.70 -22.73
CA LYS A 553 4.47 -7.36 -21.80
C LYS A 553 4.53 -8.42 -20.70
N SER A 554 5.71 -8.99 -20.45
CA SER A 554 5.94 -9.93 -19.35
C SER A 554 7.14 -9.51 -18.51
N TRP A 555 7.05 -9.76 -17.21
CA TRP A 555 8.13 -9.64 -16.23
C TRP A 555 8.25 -10.98 -15.50
N PHE A 556 9.40 -11.63 -15.63
CA PHE A 556 9.71 -12.84 -14.88
C PHE A 556 10.66 -12.48 -13.74
N CYS A 557 10.14 -12.44 -12.51
CA CYS A 557 10.89 -12.12 -11.30
C CYS A 557 11.55 -13.39 -10.77
N LEU A 558 12.85 -13.54 -11.01
CA LEU A 558 13.61 -14.77 -10.77
C LEU A 558 14.74 -14.51 -9.77
N ASP A 559 14.38 -14.41 -8.49
CA ASP A 559 15.29 -13.97 -7.42
C ASP A 559 15.84 -12.56 -7.70
N ASP A 560 17.15 -12.40 -7.93
CA ASP A 560 17.77 -11.08 -8.15
C ASP A 560 17.80 -10.66 -9.63
N VAL A 561 17.10 -11.38 -10.51
CA VAL A 561 17.06 -11.13 -11.96
C VAL A 561 15.61 -10.98 -12.41
N ILE A 562 15.30 -9.89 -13.10
CA ILE A 562 13.99 -9.68 -13.70
C ILE A 562 14.15 -9.73 -15.22
N ALA A 563 13.49 -10.70 -15.87
CA ALA A 563 13.49 -10.79 -17.32
C ALA A 563 12.27 -10.05 -17.89
N CYS A 564 12.52 -8.98 -18.65
CA CYS A 564 11.52 -8.14 -19.26
C CYS A 564 11.36 -8.52 -20.74
N VAL A 565 10.18 -9.01 -21.13
CA VAL A 565 9.87 -9.45 -22.50
C VAL A 565 8.71 -8.62 -23.05
N GLY A 566 8.86 -8.10 -24.27
CA GLY A 566 7.78 -7.45 -25.00
C GLY A 566 7.69 -7.95 -26.43
N SER A 567 6.46 -8.11 -26.94
CA SER A 567 6.21 -8.52 -28.33
C SER A 567 4.92 -7.93 -28.88
N GLY A 568 4.75 -7.99 -30.21
CA GLY A 568 3.53 -7.55 -30.87
C GLY A 568 3.26 -6.05 -30.77
N ILE A 569 4.27 -5.24 -30.44
CA ILE A 569 4.11 -3.79 -30.22
C ILE A 569 3.77 -3.14 -31.55
N THR A 570 2.55 -2.61 -31.64
CA THR A 570 1.99 -2.10 -32.89
C THR A 570 1.13 -0.87 -32.64
N ALA A 571 1.23 0.13 -33.50
CA ALA A 571 0.33 1.28 -33.55
C ALA A 571 0.18 1.79 -34.99
N GLU A 572 -0.99 2.31 -35.35
CA GLU A 572 -1.25 2.85 -36.69
C GLU A 572 -0.57 4.22 -36.91
N ALA A 573 -0.32 4.95 -35.83
CA ALA A 573 0.32 6.27 -35.85
C ALA A 573 1.08 6.55 -34.53
N GLY A 574 1.92 7.58 -34.55
CA GLY A 574 2.75 7.98 -33.41
C GLY A 574 4.06 7.19 -33.30
N THR A 575 5.00 7.67 -32.48
CA THR A 575 6.27 6.97 -32.21
C THR A 575 6.13 6.18 -30.92
N ALA A 576 6.36 4.87 -30.93
CA ALA A 576 6.24 4.06 -29.72
C ALA A 576 7.60 3.91 -29.01
N GLU A 577 7.57 3.95 -27.69
CA GLU A 577 8.74 3.83 -26.82
C GLU A 577 8.48 2.77 -25.75
N THR A 578 9.51 2.00 -25.37
CA THR A 578 9.49 1.22 -24.12
C THR A 578 10.57 1.72 -23.19
N VAL A 579 10.18 2.20 -22.00
CA VAL A 579 11.12 2.76 -21.03
C VAL A 579 11.82 1.65 -20.28
N VAL A 580 13.15 1.61 -20.36
CA VAL A 580 13.99 0.68 -19.58
C VAL A 580 14.20 1.24 -18.17
N GLU A 581 14.48 2.54 -18.06
CA GLU A 581 14.68 3.22 -16.78
C GLU A 581 14.39 4.72 -16.90
N ASN A 582 13.95 5.34 -15.81
CA ASN A 582 13.86 6.78 -15.64
C ASN A 582 14.17 7.14 -14.18
N ARG A 583 15.47 7.12 -13.86
CA ARG A 583 15.97 7.14 -12.49
C ARG A 583 16.29 8.57 -12.06
N LYS A 584 15.62 9.07 -11.02
CA LYS A 584 16.13 10.18 -10.19
C LYS A 584 17.46 9.80 -9.57
N LEU A 585 18.50 10.56 -9.83
CA LEU A 585 19.86 10.28 -9.38
C LEU A 585 20.13 10.91 -8.02
N ARG A 586 20.74 10.15 -7.10
CA ARG A 586 21.28 10.72 -5.84
C ARG A 586 22.50 11.60 -6.10
N ASP A 587 23.36 11.17 -7.01
CA ASP A 587 24.49 11.94 -7.53
C ASP A 587 24.17 12.32 -8.99
N PRO A 588 24.05 13.62 -9.33
CA PRO A 588 23.83 14.07 -10.70
C PRO A 588 24.85 13.50 -11.72
N ARG A 589 26.05 13.13 -11.25
CA ARG A 589 27.14 12.57 -12.06
C ARG A 589 27.29 11.06 -11.91
N ALA A 590 26.30 10.36 -11.33
CA ALA A 590 26.32 8.92 -11.19
C ALA A 590 26.68 8.23 -12.52
N ALA A 591 27.76 7.43 -12.52
CA ALA A 591 28.32 6.86 -13.73
C ALA A 591 27.33 5.91 -14.43
N LEU A 592 27.14 6.12 -15.73
CA LEU A 592 26.53 5.16 -16.64
C LEU A 592 27.63 4.46 -17.42
N LEU A 593 27.75 3.15 -17.28
CA LEU A 593 28.64 2.33 -18.09
C LEU A 593 27.85 1.73 -19.25
N VAL A 594 28.33 1.92 -20.48
CA VAL A 594 27.80 1.31 -21.70
C VAL A 594 28.83 0.30 -22.21
N ASN A 595 28.50 -0.99 -22.14
CA ASN A 595 29.44 -2.08 -22.46
C ASN A 595 30.81 -1.93 -21.75
N GLY A 596 30.80 -1.39 -20.53
CA GLY A 596 32.01 -1.18 -19.71
C GLY A 596 32.74 0.14 -19.93
N LYS A 597 32.32 0.97 -20.89
CA LYS A 597 32.87 2.32 -21.09
C LYS A 597 31.95 3.35 -20.44
N ALA A 598 32.52 4.30 -19.71
CA ALA A 598 31.72 5.38 -19.12
C ALA A 598 31.13 6.27 -20.22
N ALA A 599 29.83 6.54 -20.14
CA ALA A 599 29.19 7.61 -20.89
C ALA A 599 29.49 8.98 -20.23
N PRO A 600 29.37 10.09 -20.97
CA PRO A 600 29.44 11.42 -20.38
C PRO A 600 28.45 11.60 -19.20
N ASP A 601 28.90 12.29 -18.17
CA ASP A 601 28.17 12.52 -16.92
C ASP A 601 27.60 13.94 -16.79
N ALA A 602 27.85 14.80 -17.78
CA ALA A 602 27.34 16.17 -17.81
C ALA A 602 25.81 16.20 -18.02
N PRO A 603 25.07 17.06 -17.29
CA PRO A 603 23.66 17.35 -17.60
C PRO A 603 23.48 17.82 -19.04
N GLY A 604 22.36 17.44 -19.67
CA GLY A 604 22.05 17.71 -21.07
C GLY A 604 22.63 16.69 -22.05
N TRP A 605 23.44 15.72 -21.59
CA TRP A 605 23.92 14.65 -22.44
C TRP A 605 22.75 13.78 -22.94
N SER A 606 22.74 13.50 -24.25
CA SER A 606 21.84 12.51 -24.84
C SER A 606 22.56 11.72 -25.94
N ALA A 607 22.16 10.47 -26.14
CA ALA A 607 22.75 9.61 -27.16
C ALA A 607 21.78 8.53 -27.65
N GLY A 608 21.94 8.13 -28.92
CA GLY A 608 21.50 6.82 -29.40
C GLY A 608 22.64 5.83 -29.22
N LEU A 609 22.47 4.85 -28.33
CA LEU A 609 23.45 3.81 -28.06
C LEU A 609 23.11 2.60 -28.91
N THR A 610 24.04 2.13 -29.74
CA THR A 610 23.89 0.93 -30.57
C THR A 610 24.73 -0.23 -30.03
N ASP A 611 24.42 -1.46 -30.44
CA ASP A 611 25.14 -2.67 -30.04
C ASP A 611 25.30 -2.82 -28.51
N VAL A 612 24.30 -2.36 -27.77
CA VAL A 612 24.30 -2.42 -26.31
C VAL A 612 24.09 -3.87 -25.88
N ARG A 613 25.03 -4.42 -25.12
CA ARG A 613 24.96 -5.75 -24.49
C ARG A 613 24.72 -5.65 -23.00
N TRP A 614 25.19 -4.58 -22.38
CA TRP A 614 24.82 -4.23 -21.02
C TRP A 614 25.04 -2.76 -20.69
N LEU A 615 24.26 -2.28 -19.74
CA LEU A 615 24.34 -0.99 -19.10
C LEU A 615 24.50 -1.20 -17.60
N HIS A 616 25.21 -0.30 -16.91
CA HIS A 616 25.19 -0.24 -15.44
C HIS A 616 25.11 1.21 -14.99
N LEU A 617 24.10 1.52 -14.17
CA LEU A 617 23.93 2.81 -13.51
C LEU A 617 24.35 2.70 -12.04
N ALA A 618 25.38 3.45 -11.67
CA ALA A 618 25.85 3.50 -10.28
C ALA A 618 24.72 3.91 -9.32
N GLY A 619 24.60 3.18 -8.20
CA GLY A 619 23.53 3.39 -7.22
C GLY A 619 22.15 2.83 -7.63
N THR A 620 22.04 2.13 -8.77
CA THR A 620 20.76 1.55 -9.23
C THR A 620 20.90 0.07 -9.58
N GLY A 621 21.81 -0.27 -10.50
CA GLY A 621 22.00 -1.65 -10.93
C GLY A 621 22.35 -1.80 -12.41
N GLY A 622 22.22 -3.03 -12.89
CA GLY A 622 22.58 -3.41 -14.26
C GLY A 622 21.37 -3.72 -15.14
N TYR A 623 21.55 -3.54 -16.45
CA TYR A 623 20.62 -3.97 -17.48
C TYR A 623 21.42 -4.77 -18.51
N VAL A 624 21.03 -6.01 -18.78
CA VAL A 624 21.71 -6.89 -19.73
C VAL A 624 20.81 -7.13 -20.94
N PHE A 625 21.38 -7.05 -22.13
CA PHE A 625 20.72 -7.28 -23.41
C PHE A 625 21.35 -8.52 -24.06
N PRO A 626 20.79 -9.73 -23.84
CA PRO A 626 21.38 -10.96 -24.38
C PRO A 626 21.47 -10.97 -25.91
N ARG A 627 20.54 -10.27 -26.57
CA ARG A 627 20.65 -9.86 -27.97
C ARG A 627 21.06 -8.38 -28.01
N PRO A 628 22.09 -7.97 -28.77
CA PRO A 628 22.46 -6.56 -28.88
C PRO A 628 21.25 -5.69 -29.24
N ALA A 629 21.08 -4.57 -28.54
CA ALA A 629 19.95 -3.68 -28.69
C ALA A 629 20.39 -2.24 -28.96
N SER A 630 19.48 -1.46 -29.55
CA SER A 630 19.60 -0.01 -29.57
C SER A 630 18.80 0.57 -28.40
N VAL A 631 19.42 1.50 -27.67
CA VAL A 631 18.85 2.17 -26.49
C VAL A 631 19.12 3.66 -26.60
N ARG A 632 18.09 4.47 -26.41
CA ARG A 632 18.24 5.92 -26.26
C ARG A 632 18.54 6.23 -24.79
N ALA A 633 19.40 7.22 -24.57
CA ALA A 633 19.75 7.70 -23.25
C ALA A 633 19.69 9.23 -23.19
N VAL A 634 19.21 9.77 -22.07
CA VAL A 634 19.33 11.19 -21.72
C VAL A 634 19.66 11.35 -20.24
N ARG A 635 20.56 12.28 -19.94
CA ARG A 635 20.85 12.79 -18.60
C ARG A 635 20.45 14.26 -18.55
N GLU A 636 19.59 14.63 -17.63
CA GLU A 636 19.09 16.01 -17.54
C GLU A 636 18.70 16.38 -16.10
N GLU A 637 18.72 17.68 -15.81
CA GLU A 637 18.10 18.23 -14.61
C GLU A 637 16.68 18.69 -14.96
N ARG A 638 15.71 18.33 -14.13
CA ARG A 638 14.29 18.61 -14.37
C ARG A 638 13.78 19.48 -13.24
N THR A 639 13.25 20.65 -13.60
CA THR A 639 12.66 21.62 -12.67
C THR A 639 11.15 21.66 -12.87
N ALA A 640 10.41 21.59 -11.76
CA ALA A 640 8.96 21.66 -11.75
C ALA A 640 8.46 22.16 -10.40
N THR A 641 7.16 22.37 -10.29
CA THR A 641 6.44 22.64 -9.03
C THR A 641 5.42 21.52 -8.74
N TRP A 642 5.07 21.32 -7.48
CA TRP A 642 3.98 20.40 -7.13
C TRP A 642 2.62 20.89 -7.66
N ARG A 643 2.45 22.21 -7.89
CA ARG A 643 1.25 22.79 -8.50
C ARG A 643 0.96 22.21 -9.89
N GLU A 644 1.99 21.90 -10.68
CA GLU A 644 1.82 21.36 -12.03
C GLU A 644 1.10 20.00 -12.07
N ILE A 645 1.17 19.23 -10.99
CA ILE A 645 0.49 17.93 -10.89
C ILE A 645 -0.69 17.95 -9.92
N ASN A 646 -0.87 19.03 -9.14
CA ASN A 646 -1.91 19.14 -8.13
C ASN A 646 -2.30 20.61 -7.86
N LEU A 647 -3.43 21.05 -8.40
CA LEU A 647 -3.91 22.42 -8.19
C LEU A 647 -4.48 22.65 -6.80
N LYS A 648 -4.83 21.60 -6.05
CA LYS A 648 -5.46 21.71 -4.73
C LYS A 648 -4.43 21.83 -3.59
N TYR A 649 -3.43 20.94 -3.58
CA TYR A 649 -2.44 20.84 -2.50
C TYR A 649 -0.99 21.10 -2.96
N GLY A 650 -0.77 21.36 -4.25
CA GLY A 650 0.56 21.66 -4.76
C GLY A 650 1.11 22.96 -4.18
N THR A 651 2.44 23.02 -4.08
CA THR A 651 3.19 24.25 -3.78
C THR A 651 3.76 24.83 -5.07
N ASP A 652 3.91 26.15 -5.10
CA ASP A 652 4.46 26.89 -6.24
C ASP A 652 6.00 27.04 -6.16
N THR A 653 6.62 26.44 -5.14
CA THR A 653 8.08 26.42 -4.97
C THR A 653 8.73 25.52 -6.01
N PRO A 654 9.60 26.04 -6.89
CA PRO A 654 10.32 25.21 -7.85
C PRO A 654 11.28 24.24 -7.16
N VAL A 655 11.27 22.99 -7.60
CA VAL A 655 12.16 21.92 -7.15
C VAL A 655 12.86 21.32 -8.38
N THR A 656 14.15 21.00 -8.24
CA THR A 656 14.97 20.46 -9.33
C THR A 656 15.61 19.14 -8.93
N ARG A 657 15.52 18.13 -9.80
CA ARG A 657 16.13 16.82 -9.58
C ARG A 657 16.85 16.32 -10.84
N PRO A 658 18.02 15.66 -10.70
CA PRO A 658 18.74 15.06 -11.82
C PRO A 658 18.16 13.69 -12.18
N TYR A 659 18.12 13.37 -13.47
CA TYR A 659 17.61 12.10 -13.99
C TYR A 659 18.55 11.47 -15.02
N LEU A 660 18.53 10.14 -15.08
CA LEU A 660 18.98 9.37 -16.24
C LEU A 660 17.80 8.54 -16.77
N THR A 661 17.45 8.73 -18.04
CA THR A 661 16.37 7.99 -18.71
C THR A 661 16.93 7.14 -19.84
N LEU A 662 16.50 5.88 -19.91
CA LEU A 662 16.90 4.87 -20.89
C LEU A 662 15.65 4.27 -21.53
N TRP A 663 15.58 4.18 -22.86
CA TRP A 663 14.41 3.58 -23.52
C TRP A 663 14.74 2.93 -24.87
N HIS A 664 13.91 1.95 -25.24
CA HIS A 664 13.83 1.42 -26.60
C HIS A 664 12.94 2.35 -27.44
N ASP A 665 13.44 2.72 -28.61
CA ASP A 665 12.74 3.52 -29.63
C ASP A 665 12.25 2.54 -30.70
N HIS A 666 10.94 2.26 -30.73
CA HIS A 666 10.34 1.34 -31.70
C HIS A 666 9.97 2.04 -33.01
N GLY A 667 10.26 3.34 -33.11
CA GLY A 667 9.99 4.15 -34.29
C GLY A 667 8.51 4.52 -34.49
N PRO A 668 8.21 5.22 -35.59
CA PRO A 668 6.86 5.63 -35.96
C PRO A 668 6.03 4.43 -36.45
N ALA A 669 4.76 4.38 -36.05
CA ALA A 669 3.77 3.37 -36.45
C ALA A 669 4.36 1.95 -36.46
N PRO A 670 4.89 1.46 -35.32
CA PRO A 670 5.52 0.14 -35.27
C PRO A 670 4.53 -0.94 -35.67
N SER A 671 5.05 -2.06 -36.19
CA SER A 671 4.26 -3.23 -36.56
C SER A 671 4.98 -4.49 -36.07
N GLY A 672 4.49 -5.06 -34.97
CA GLY A 672 5.04 -6.29 -34.40
C GLY A 672 6.41 -6.14 -33.74
N ALA A 673 6.77 -4.95 -33.26
CA ALA A 673 8.02 -4.72 -32.56
C ALA A 673 8.08 -5.46 -31.21
N GLY A 674 9.29 -5.60 -30.66
CA GLY A 674 9.51 -6.32 -29.41
C GLY A 674 10.81 -5.93 -28.72
N TYR A 675 10.98 -6.38 -27.48
CA TYR A 675 12.17 -6.15 -26.68
C TYR A 675 12.45 -7.32 -25.74
N PHE A 676 13.73 -7.50 -25.40
CA PHE A 676 14.15 -8.42 -24.35
C PHE A 676 15.38 -7.88 -23.63
N HIS A 677 15.26 -7.69 -22.32
CA HIS A 677 16.40 -7.36 -21.46
C HIS A 677 16.22 -7.98 -20.07
N LEU A 678 17.33 -8.12 -19.35
CA LEU A 678 17.36 -8.52 -17.95
C LEU A 678 17.68 -7.29 -17.11
N GLN A 679 16.85 -6.99 -16.13
CA GLN A 679 17.13 -6.01 -15.09
C GLN A 679 17.77 -6.72 -13.89
N LEU A 680 18.85 -6.12 -13.38
CA LEU A 680 19.68 -6.63 -12.28
C LEU A 680 19.77 -5.55 -11.19
N PRO A 681 18.70 -5.35 -10.41
CA PRO A 681 18.68 -4.31 -9.39
C PRO A 681 19.79 -4.50 -8.36
N ALA A 682 20.37 -3.38 -7.90
CA ALA A 682 21.47 -3.33 -6.94
C ALA A 682 22.73 -4.15 -7.31
N ALA A 683 22.82 -4.69 -8.54
CA ALA A 683 24.00 -5.41 -9.00
C ALA A 683 25.16 -4.44 -9.27
N SER A 684 26.38 -4.80 -8.85
CA SER A 684 27.58 -4.06 -9.19
C SER A 684 27.95 -4.19 -10.68
N ALA A 685 28.69 -3.23 -11.22
CA ALA A 685 29.17 -3.25 -12.60
C ALA A 685 29.91 -4.55 -12.96
N GLY A 686 30.71 -5.08 -12.01
CA GLY A 686 31.38 -6.37 -12.17
C GLY A 686 30.41 -7.54 -12.32
N ARG A 687 29.37 -7.60 -11.46
CA ARG A 687 28.31 -8.61 -11.55
C ARG A 687 27.50 -8.46 -12.84
N THR A 688 27.14 -7.24 -13.23
CA THR A 688 26.45 -6.96 -14.50
C THR A 688 27.25 -7.43 -15.70
N ARG A 689 28.56 -7.15 -15.75
CA ARG A 689 29.45 -7.61 -16.81
C ARG A 689 29.50 -9.14 -16.89
N LEU A 690 29.63 -9.82 -15.75
CA LEU A 690 29.63 -11.29 -15.68
C LEU A 690 28.30 -11.88 -16.17
N MET A 691 27.18 -11.30 -15.74
CA MET A 691 25.85 -11.71 -16.20
C MET A 691 25.59 -11.38 -17.68
N SER A 692 26.25 -10.37 -18.25
CA SER A 692 26.21 -10.12 -19.70
C SER A 692 26.99 -11.18 -20.49
N ALA A 693 28.14 -11.63 -19.96
CA ALA A 693 28.96 -12.66 -20.60
C ALA A 693 28.33 -14.07 -20.51
N ALA A 694 27.60 -14.35 -19.43
CA ALA A 694 26.86 -15.59 -19.24
C ALA A 694 25.46 -15.28 -18.66
N PRO A 695 24.48 -14.91 -19.52
CA PRO A 695 23.14 -14.58 -19.08
C PRO A 695 22.51 -15.70 -18.24
N PRO A 696 22.00 -15.41 -17.03
CA PRO A 696 21.43 -16.42 -16.13
C PRO A 696 20.05 -16.92 -16.60
N VAL A 697 19.48 -16.27 -17.61
CA VAL A 697 18.14 -16.53 -18.14
C VAL A 697 18.21 -16.57 -19.68
N GLU A 698 17.72 -17.67 -20.26
CA GLU A 698 17.53 -17.85 -21.69
C GLU A 698 16.12 -17.36 -22.08
N LEU A 699 16.02 -16.60 -23.17
CA LEU A 699 14.74 -16.34 -23.82
C LEU A 699 14.31 -17.57 -24.62
N VAL A 700 13.20 -18.18 -24.24
CA VAL A 700 12.66 -19.38 -24.88
C VAL A 700 11.64 -19.02 -25.96
N ALA A 701 10.79 -18.02 -25.71
CA ALA A 701 9.82 -17.51 -26.67
C ALA A 701 9.47 -16.05 -26.35
N ASP A 702 9.29 -15.23 -27.39
CA ASP A 702 8.83 -13.84 -27.36
C ASP A 702 7.75 -13.59 -28.42
N SER A 703 6.85 -14.56 -28.62
CA SER A 703 5.79 -14.48 -29.64
C SER A 703 4.47 -13.94 -29.08
N THR A 704 3.54 -13.62 -29.97
CA THR A 704 2.17 -13.21 -29.62
C THR A 704 1.27 -14.35 -29.12
N ALA A 705 1.79 -15.58 -29.08
CA ALA A 705 1.14 -16.72 -28.44
C ALA A 705 1.69 -16.97 -27.03
N VAL A 706 3.01 -16.85 -26.84
CA VAL A 706 3.66 -17.11 -25.56
C VAL A 706 4.95 -16.29 -25.38
N HIS A 707 5.10 -15.73 -24.18
CA HIS A 707 6.40 -15.32 -23.66
C HIS A 707 6.92 -16.41 -22.72
N ALA A 708 8.15 -16.86 -22.90
CA ALA A 708 8.76 -17.84 -22.01
C ALA A 708 10.25 -17.61 -21.82
N VAL A 709 10.72 -17.88 -20.61
CA VAL A 709 12.14 -17.83 -20.24
C VAL A 709 12.56 -19.08 -19.46
N ARG A 710 13.82 -19.48 -19.61
CA ARG A 710 14.41 -20.58 -18.84
C ARG A 710 15.52 -20.08 -17.95
N ARG A 711 15.45 -20.40 -16.67
CA ARG A 711 16.50 -20.08 -15.71
C ARG A 711 17.61 -21.11 -15.74
N GLY A 712 18.85 -20.68 -15.95
CA GLY A 712 20.00 -21.59 -16.06
C GLY A 712 20.34 -22.32 -14.76
N ALA A 713 20.07 -21.71 -13.61
CA ALA A 713 20.48 -22.24 -12.29
C ALA A 713 19.81 -23.59 -11.93
N ASP A 714 18.56 -23.80 -12.32
CA ASP A 714 17.79 -25.00 -11.97
C ASP A 714 16.83 -25.48 -13.06
N GLY A 715 16.87 -24.87 -14.25
CA GLY A 715 16.03 -25.24 -15.37
C GLY A 715 14.56 -24.85 -15.22
N LEU A 716 14.20 -23.95 -14.28
CA LEU A 716 12.86 -23.38 -14.19
C LEU A 716 12.45 -22.81 -15.55
N LEU A 717 11.32 -23.27 -16.06
CA LEU A 717 10.65 -22.70 -17.23
C LEU A 717 9.47 -21.85 -16.74
N ALA A 718 9.50 -20.55 -17.02
CA ALA A 718 8.41 -19.63 -16.72
C ALA A 718 7.78 -19.16 -18.03
N ALA A 719 6.46 -19.19 -18.13
CA ALA A 719 5.73 -18.87 -19.35
C ALA A 719 4.42 -18.11 -19.08
N ASN A 720 4.18 -17.08 -19.88
CA ASN A 720 2.89 -16.40 -19.98
C ASN A 720 2.32 -16.72 -21.36
N PHE A 721 1.25 -17.50 -21.39
CA PHE A 721 0.49 -17.83 -22.58
C PHE A 721 -0.58 -16.76 -22.78
N TRP A 722 -0.55 -16.10 -23.93
CA TRP A 722 -1.55 -15.12 -24.36
C TRP A 722 -2.69 -15.81 -25.12
N ARG A 723 -2.38 -16.93 -25.75
CA ARG A 723 -3.26 -17.80 -26.53
C ARG A 723 -2.78 -19.25 -26.36
N ALA A 724 -3.53 -20.21 -26.89
CA ALA A 724 -3.06 -21.59 -26.96
C ALA A 724 -1.71 -21.67 -27.67
N GLY A 725 -0.78 -22.47 -27.14
CA GLY A 725 0.56 -22.57 -27.71
C GLY A 725 1.50 -23.44 -26.88
N SER A 726 2.77 -23.46 -27.29
CA SER A 726 3.82 -24.27 -26.68
C SER A 726 5.12 -23.48 -26.52
N ALA A 727 5.83 -23.76 -25.43
CA ALA A 727 7.19 -23.32 -25.15
C ALA A 727 8.01 -24.53 -24.67
N ARG A 728 8.84 -25.08 -25.56
CA ARG A 728 9.65 -26.30 -25.31
C ARG A 728 8.78 -27.47 -24.83
N GLU A 729 8.98 -27.97 -23.61
CA GLU A 729 8.24 -29.09 -23.02
C GLU A 729 6.84 -28.71 -22.49
N LEU A 730 6.47 -27.43 -22.50
CA LEU A 730 5.24 -26.93 -21.91
C LEU A 730 4.25 -26.47 -22.98
N SER A 731 3.03 -26.98 -22.96
CA SER A 731 1.92 -26.50 -23.79
C SER A 731 0.75 -26.08 -22.91
N CYS A 732 0.01 -25.06 -23.34
CA CYS A 732 -1.23 -24.63 -22.69
C CYS A 732 -2.34 -24.42 -23.72
N ASP A 733 -3.58 -24.68 -23.30
CA ASP A 733 -4.78 -24.61 -24.12
C ASP A 733 -5.30 -23.18 -24.35
N GLY A 734 -4.73 -22.17 -23.69
CA GLY A 734 -5.20 -20.79 -23.77
C GLY A 734 -4.43 -19.83 -22.84
N PRO A 735 -5.03 -18.66 -22.53
CA PRO A 735 -4.46 -17.70 -21.59
C PRO A 735 -4.12 -18.32 -20.24
N ALA A 736 -2.87 -18.23 -19.80
CA ALA A 736 -2.40 -18.71 -18.50
C ALA A 736 -1.03 -18.13 -18.16
N SER A 737 -0.70 -18.05 -16.87
CA SER A 737 0.68 -17.87 -16.39
C SER A 737 1.12 -19.17 -15.71
N VAL A 738 2.30 -19.69 -16.06
CA VAL A 738 2.77 -21.02 -15.62
C VAL A 738 4.26 -21.01 -15.27
N LEU A 739 4.61 -21.59 -14.14
CA LEU A 739 5.98 -21.86 -13.68
C LEU A 739 6.18 -23.37 -13.55
N VAL A 740 7.24 -23.92 -14.15
CA VAL A 740 7.61 -25.34 -14.05
C VAL A 740 9.05 -25.46 -13.56
N ARG A 741 9.23 -25.97 -12.34
CA ARG A 741 10.53 -26.06 -11.66
C ARG A 741 10.95 -27.50 -11.38
N PRO A 742 11.93 -28.05 -12.13
CA PRO A 742 12.55 -29.32 -11.77
C PRO A 742 13.35 -29.22 -10.46
N LYS A 743 13.26 -30.25 -9.59
CA LYS A 743 14.10 -30.39 -8.40
C LYS A 743 14.39 -31.86 -8.11
N GLY A 744 15.53 -32.34 -8.61
CA GLY A 744 15.89 -33.76 -8.50
C GLY A 744 14.85 -34.66 -9.17
N ARG A 745 14.15 -35.50 -8.37
CA ARG A 745 13.07 -36.38 -8.86
C ARG A 745 11.69 -35.74 -8.87
N THR A 746 11.52 -34.51 -8.36
CA THR A 746 10.23 -33.82 -8.36
C THR A 746 10.20 -32.68 -9.36
N VAL A 747 9.00 -32.27 -9.77
CA VAL A 747 8.75 -31.07 -10.58
C VAL A 747 7.62 -30.29 -9.93
N GLY A 748 7.91 -29.09 -9.44
CA GLY A 748 6.88 -28.17 -8.97
C GLY A 748 6.24 -27.45 -10.16
N VAL A 749 4.92 -27.34 -10.18
CA VAL A 749 4.18 -26.57 -11.18
C VAL A 749 3.27 -25.60 -10.44
N ALA A 750 3.33 -24.33 -10.81
CA ALA A 750 2.38 -23.31 -10.37
C ALA A 750 1.74 -22.67 -11.60
N LEU A 751 0.43 -22.44 -11.56
CA LEU A 751 -0.31 -21.83 -12.64
C LEU A 751 -1.45 -20.94 -12.14
N SER A 752 -1.85 -19.97 -12.96
CA SER A 752 -3.05 -19.17 -12.75
C SER A 752 -3.74 -18.85 -14.08
N ASP A 753 -4.98 -18.36 -13.99
CA ASP A 753 -5.66 -17.65 -15.07
C ASP A 753 -5.62 -16.13 -14.81
N PRO A 754 -4.70 -15.37 -15.44
CA PRO A 754 -4.64 -13.92 -15.29
C PRO A 754 -5.82 -13.17 -15.92
N THR A 755 -6.65 -13.82 -16.73
CA THR A 755 -7.87 -13.18 -17.27
C THR A 755 -8.98 -13.12 -16.22
N GLN A 756 -8.98 -14.05 -15.26
CA GLN A 756 -10.02 -14.28 -14.26
C GLN A 756 -11.40 -14.65 -14.85
N LEU A 757 -11.43 -15.09 -16.11
CA LEU A 757 -12.66 -15.43 -16.84
C LEU A 757 -12.78 -16.92 -17.13
N ARG A 758 -11.68 -17.68 -17.03
CA ARG A 758 -11.67 -19.10 -17.34
C ARG A 758 -12.09 -19.89 -16.11
N SER A 759 -12.92 -20.90 -16.33
CA SER A 759 -13.22 -21.91 -15.31
C SER A 759 -12.15 -22.99 -15.24
N THR A 760 -11.40 -23.22 -16.32
CA THR A 760 -10.39 -24.27 -16.41
C THR A 760 -9.18 -23.82 -17.23
N VAL A 761 -7.99 -24.20 -16.75
CA VAL A 761 -6.72 -24.13 -17.48
C VAL A 761 -6.19 -25.54 -17.68
N VAL A 762 -5.80 -25.88 -18.92
CA VAL A 762 -5.19 -27.18 -19.24
C VAL A 762 -3.75 -26.97 -19.69
N VAL A 763 -2.84 -27.68 -19.03
CA VAL A 763 -1.41 -27.65 -19.29
C VAL A 763 -0.93 -29.05 -19.64
N GLU A 764 -0.14 -29.19 -20.68
CA GLU A 764 0.57 -30.44 -21.01
C GLU A 764 2.06 -30.24 -20.79
N LEU A 765 2.67 -31.16 -20.04
CA LEU A 765 4.10 -31.16 -19.77
C LEU A 765 4.71 -32.44 -20.34
N ALA A 766 5.57 -32.28 -21.34
CA ALA A 766 6.32 -33.38 -21.92
C ALA A 766 7.35 -33.94 -20.93
N GLY A 767 7.41 -35.26 -20.81
CA GLY A 767 8.30 -35.93 -19.86
C GLY A 767 7.79 -37.33 -19.51
N ARG A 768 8.53 -38.36 -19.90
CA ARG A 768 8.19 -39.76 -19.59
C ARG A 768 8.23 -39.99 -18.08
N GLY A 769 7.29 -40.78 -17.56
CA GLY A 769 7.29 -41.22 -16.17
C GLY A 769 6.87 -40.15 -15.15
N LEU A 770 6.26 -39.05 -15.59
CA LEU A 770 5.67 -38.06 -14.67
C LEU A 770 4.35 -38.57 -14.08
N THR A 771 4.21 -38.45 -12.76
CA THR A 771 2.97 -38.73 -12.03
C THR A 771 2.72 -37.67 -10.98
N LEU A 772 1.45 -37.41 -10.63
CA LEU A 772 1.10 -36.53 -9.52
C LEU A 772 1.64 -37.08 -8.19
N ALA A 773 2.34 -36.26 -7.43
CA ALA A 773 2.81 -36.59 -6.08
C ALA A 773 1.99 -35.87 -5.01
N SER A 774 1.66 -34.61 -5.22
CA SER A 774 0.75 -33.81 -4.39
C SER A 774 0.12 -32.68 -5.20
N GLY A 775 -1.05 -32.20 -4.78
CA GLY A 775 -1.77 -31.07 -5.38
C GLY A 775 -3.06 -30.81 -4.61
N GLY A 776 -3.58 -29.58 -4.71
CA GLY A 776 -4.87 -29.22 -4.11
C GLY A 776 -6.07 -29.88 -4.81
N PRO A 777 -7.28 -29.81 -4.22
CA PRO A 777 -8.48 -30.47 -4.76
C PRO A 777 -8.92 -29.92 -6.12
N ARG A 778 -8.46 -28.72 -6.49
CA ARG A 778 -8.76 -28.05 -7.77
C ARG A 778 -7.81 -28.44 -8.90
N VAL A 779 -6.86 -29.33 -8.67
CA VAL A 779 -5.89 -29.78 -9.67
C VAL A 779 -5.98 -31.28 -9.86
N ASN A 780 -6.07 -31.71 -11.12
CA ASN A 780 -5.94 -33.10 -11.52
C ASN A 780 -4.78 -33.25 -12.52
N ALA A 781 -4.05 -34.36 -12.46
CA ALA A 781 -3.03 -34.68 -13.45
C ALA A 781 -3.14 -36.14 -13.90
N ALA A 782 -3.24 -36.34 -15.21
CA ALA A 782 -3.39 -37.64 -15.85
C ALA A 782 -2.28 -37.88 -16.88
N ARG A 783 -1.88 -39.13 -17.09
CA ARG A 783 -0.90 -39.48 -18.12
C ARG A 783 -1.42 -39.06 -19.50
N ALA A 784 -0.52 -38.49 -20.30
CA ALA A 784 -0.78 -38.13 -21.70
C ALA A 784 0.31 -38.74 -22.60
N PRO A 785 0.09 -38.88 -23.91
CA PRO A 785 1.12 -39.35 -24.83
C PRO A 785 2.41 -38.51 -24.69
N GLY A 786 3.51 -39.14 -24.27
CA GLY A 786 4.80 -38.48 -24.10
C GLY A 786 4.97 -37.60 -22.86
N GLY A 787 3.97 -37.53 -21.97
CA GLY A 787 4.00 -36.60 -20.83
C GLY A 787 2.85 -36.77 -19.84
N ILE A 788 2.43 -35.65 -19.26
CA ILE A 788 1.31 -35.55 -18.33
C ILE A 788 0.43 -34.35 -18.71
N ARG A 789 -0.88 -34.52 -18.61
CA ARG A 789 -1.87 -33.45 -18.75
C ARG A 789 -2.33 -33.04 -17.36
N ILE A 790 -2.26 -31.75 -17.06
CA ILE A 790 -2.71 -31.11 -15.83
C ILE A 790 -3.95 -30.30 -16.17
N THR A 791 -5.03 -30.52 -15.44
CA THR A 791 -6.28 -29.76 -15.53
C THR A 791 -6.50 -29.06 -14.20
N ALA A 792 -6.62 -27.74 -14.24
CA ALA A 792 -6.81 -26.92 -13.05
C ALA A 792 -8.13 -26.15 -13.12
N ASP A 793 -8.98 -26.33 -12.11
CA ASP A 793 -10.22 -25.59 -11.92
C ASP A 793 -9.91 -24.21 -11.34
N THR A 794 -10.03 -23.20 -12.20
CA THR A 794 -9.72 -21.78 -11.91
C THR A 794 -10.99 -20.96 -11.63
N SER A 795 -12.16 -21.61 -11.57
CA SER A 795 -13.43 -20.95 -11.32
C SER A 795 -13.45 -20.18 -9.99
N GLY A 796 -13.80 -18.89 -10.06
CA GLY A 796 -13.91 -18.02 -8.89
C GLY A 796 -12.60 -17.80 -8.12
N LEU A 797 -11.44 -18.17 -8.68
CA LEU A 797 -10.15 -17.96 -8.02
C LEU A 797 -9.58 -16.55 -8.22
N HIS A 798 -10.18 -15.76 -9.11
CA HIS A 798 -9.81 -14.38 -9.34
C HIS A 798 -8.30 -14.18 -9.58
N GLY A 799 -7.68 -15.07 -10.35
CA GLY A 799 -6.25 -14.99 -10.67
C GLY A 799 -5.30 -15.54 -9.59
N ALA A 800 -5.84 -16.11 -8.50
CA ALA A 800 -5.03 -16.84 -7.52
C ALA A 800 -4.26 -18.01 -8.17
N THR A 801 -3.10 -18.31 -7.61
CA THR A 801 -2.25 -19.41 -8.09
C THR A 801 -2.72 -20.75 -7.53
N LEU A 802 -2.74 -21.76 -8.40
CA LEU A 802 -2.82 -23.16 -8.04
C LEU A 802 -1.46 -23.83 -8.25
N ASP A 803 -1.08 -24.72 -7.34
CA ASP A 803 0.18 -25.45 -7.43
C ASP A 803 0.01 -26.97 -7.23
N LEU A 804 0.98 -27.69 -7.77
CA LEU A 804 1.12 -29.13 -7.62
C LEU A 804 2.59 -29.55 -7.70
N THR A 805 2.88 -30.73 -7.17
CA THR A 805 4.17 -31.40 -7.33
C THR A 805 3.99 -32.71 -8.08
N LEU A 806 4.77 -32.87 -9.13
CA LEU A 806 4.92 -34.12 -9.86
C LEU A 806 6.18 -34.87 -9.40
N LYS A 807 6.23 -36.17 -9.65
CA LYS A 807 7.39 -37.03 -9.45
C LYS A 807 7.75 -37.75 -10.75
N ARG A 808 9.05 -37.85 -11.02
CA ARG A 808 9.65 -38.68 -12.07
C ARG A 808 9.91 -40.08 -11.52
N SER A 809 9.46 -41.10 -12.24
CA SER A 809 9.76 -42.52 -11.98
C SER A 809 11.24 -42.82 -12.04
#